data_AF-A0A952NWT1-F1
#
_entry.id   AF-A0A952NWT1-F1
#
_cell.length_a   1.000
_cell.length_b   1.000
_cell.length_c   1.000
_cell.angle_alpha   90.00
_cell.angle_beta   90.00
_cell.angle_gamma   90.00
#
_symmetry.space_group_name_H-M   'P 1'
#
loop_
_entity.id
_entity.type
_entity.pdbx_description
1 polymer ?
#
loop_
_entity_poly.entity_id
_entity_poly.type
_entity_poly.pdbx_seq_one_letter_code
_entity_poly.pdbx_strand_id
1 'polypeptide(L)'
;MPKAKRAQLNSWLSVVALVLVAMTFQNCKPVMVADELPEGSVDLPSIVVEKNCGLPRSTPVQLRSLSNEEYKNAVYDVLGVQPDLSSILPTNALGPSGFRNDAQALGSFDLDHLNKFYNAAERVASTLIAGYNNSSSPYFKVFHCSITPPPSDALVIASNLKVAAKDMYRDPGAGSFGANSGTEGYMLWSNGRISQKFFTTKTGEHTITIRALQTDMPANFPAARMVVMVNGAVEQEINVTSTVEASYVVNLNLVAGSHDVVLLFDNDGMETVGATTYDRNLIVRNLTWTGLPPGPAAPTGNACLQKVFTEMSARLFRMGDGEAEIAAQATRMVSLVNDANILQRGLGDAVVSLLMDPRFMLVRHAANDGKLTEFGLASKLSFLLWQSVPDETLRAEAAAARLSDPAVLKTQVKRMLKDDRAKRLASVLRKEWLGLASFESATFTGLSTALQNAYTTETSMFLEDLIQSDRPLNWLLESKQTFVNKELAEMYGLSFPAGTPANQFVALSTVGTVRQGILTHASVLAATAGGTTVTHPVRRGVWIQDRILCEKPPPPPPGIPALPTDVTNEGSIRARLEVHTKTASCAGCHQKMDLYGLGMENFDPFGKWRERYHDNSVVESYGSDRKAGLEFANSRQLVEQLPKVSQAHSCIAQSLVRLGENRPANSYEKCASSHTGYIAFNSGTVFSDYVYELVSSPNFSMQAE
;
A
#
# COMPACT_ATOMS: atom_id res chain seq x y z
N MET A 1 14.53 -44.56 -50.89
CA MET A 1 14.44 -45.21 -49.56
C MET A 1 13.10 -45.96 -49.45
N PRO A 2 13.08 -47.20 -48.94
CA PRO A 2 11.82 -47.96 -48.77
C PRO A 2 10.94 -47.35 -47.67
N LYS A 3 9.61 -47.45 -47.84
CA LYS A 3 8.58 -46.78 -47.01
C LYS A 3 8.75 -46.96 -45.49
N ALA A 4 9.32 -48.08 -45.03
CA ALA A 4 9.60 -48.32 -43.62
C ALA A 4 10.64 -47.36 -43.01
N LYS A 5 11.66 -46.94 -43.78
CA LYS A 5 12.65 -45.94 -43.32
C LYS A 5 12.09 -44.52 -43.28
N ARG A 6 11.04 -44.22 -44.04
CA ARG A 6 10.34 -42.91 -44.02
C ARG A 6 9.48 -42.74 -42.76
N ALA A 7 8.83 -43.81 -42.29
CA ALA A 7 8.05 -43.77 -41.06
C ALA A 7 8.94 -43.57 -39.81
N GLN A 8 10.10 -44.23 -39.79
CA GLN A 8 11.09 -44.07 -38.70
C GLN A 8 11.76 -42.67 -38.72
N LEU A 9 12.05 -42.10 -39.90
CA LEU A 9 12.54 -40.72 -39.99
C LEU A 9 11.49 -39.71 -39.54
N ASN A 10 10.21 -39.92 -39.86
CA ASN A 10 9.14 -39.01 -39.46
C ASN A 10 8.85 -39.08 -37.95
N SER A 11 8.98 -40.25 -37.31
CA SER A 11 8.86 -40.33 -35.84
C SER A 11 10.06 -39.68 -35.14
N TRP A 12 11.28 -39.82 -35.68
CA TRP A 12 12.46 -39.12 -35.18
C TRP A 12 12.39 -37.60 -35.39
N LEU A 13 11.89 -37.13 -36.53
CA LEU A 13 11.66 -35.70 -36.78
C LEU A 13 10.57 -35.13 -35.87
N SER A 14 9.54 -35.90 -35.54
CA SER A 14 8.48 -35.47 -34.61
C SER A 14 8.97 -35.43 -33.16
N VAL A 15 9.83 -36.36 -32.75
CA VAL A 15 10.47 -36.35 -31.42
C VAL A 15 11.53 -35.26 -31.33
N VAL A 16 12.34 -35.05 -32.37
CA VAL A 16 13.31 -33.93 -32.43
C VAL A 16 12.58 -32.59 -32.49
N ALA A 17 11.44 -32.48 -33.17
CA ALA A 17 10.60 -31.28 -33.15
C ALA A 17 9.94 -31.08 -31.77
N LEU A 18 9.47 -32.13 -31.09
CA LEU A 18 8.93 -32.02 -29.72
C LEU A 18 10.03 -31.67 -28.70
N VAL A 19 11.24 -32.19 -28.87
CA VAL A 19 12.40 -31.87 -28.01
C VAL A 19 12.92 -30.45 -28.31
N LEU A 20 12.93 -30.01 -29.57
CA LEU A 20 13.26 -28.63 -29.94
C LEU A 20 12.19 -27.64 -29.45
N VAL A 21 10.90 -27.98 -29.57
CA VAL A 21 9.80 -27.16 -29.04
C VAL A 21 9.84 -27.11 -27.51
N ALA A 22 10.10 -28.23 -26.83
CA ALA A 22 10.27 -28.27 -25.38
C ALA A 22 11.54 -27.54 -24.90
N MET A 23 12.62 -27.52 -25.70
CA MET A 23 13.84 -26.76 -25.39
C MET A 23 13.71 -25.26 -25.71
N THR A 24 12.82 -24.85 -26.62
CA THR A 24 12.49 -23.43 -26.85
C THR A 24 11.56 -22.83 -25.81
N PHE A 25 10.84 -23.63 -25.02
CA PHE A 25 10.00 -23.14 -23.92
C PHE A 25 10.72 -22.94 -22.58
N GLN A 26 12.04 -23.06 -22.54
CA GLN A 26 12.83 -22.88 -21.30
C GLN A 26 13.66 -21.60 -21.23
N ASN A 27 13.61 -20.73 -22.24
CA ASN A 27 14.28 -19.42 -22.16
C ASN A 27 13.49 -18.39 -22.97
N CYS A 28 12.60 -17.64 -22.33
CA CYS A 28 12.30 -16.30 -22.80
C CYS A 28 13.57 -15.45 -22.61
N LYS A 29 14.52 -15.55 -23.54
CA LYS A 29 15.45 -14.45 -23.77
C LYS A 29 14.62 -13.33 -24.41
N PRO A 30 14.74 -12.07 -23.96
CA PRO A 30 14.14 -10.97 -24.68
C PRO A 30 14.83 -10.92 -26.04
N VAL A 31 14.10 -11.29 -27.09
CA VAL A 31 14.52 -11.00 -28.46
C VAL A 31 14.34 -9.49 -28.63
N MET A 32 15.41 -8.76 -28.35
CA MET A 32 15.54 -7.35 -28.74
C MET A 32 15.61 -7.32 -30.26
N VAL A 33 14.57 -6.81 -30.92
CA VAL A 33 14.70 -6.23 -32.25
C VAL A 33 14.64 -4.72 -32.05
N ALA A 34 15.80 -4.13 -31.74
CA ALA A 34 15.92 -2.68 -31.56
C ALA A 34 16.20 -1.92 -32.87
N ASP A 35 16.48 -2.62 -33.98
CA ASP A 35 17.01 -2.00 -35.20
C ASP A 35 15.98 -1.78 -36.33
N GLU A 36 14.68 -2.00 -36.11
CA GLU A 36 13.63 -1.83 -37.15
C GLU A 36 12.37 -1.06 -36.69
N LEU A 37 12.49 -0.08 -35.80
CA LEU A 37 11.30 0.67 -35.32
C LEU A 37 11.25 2.10 -35.90
N PRO A 38 10.23 2.45 -36.70
CA PRO A 38 10.03 3.81 -37.17
C PRO A 38 9.62 4.73 -36.00
N GLU A 39 10.18 5.94 -35.97
CA GLU A 39 9.79 6.98 -35.02
C GLU A 39 8.30 7.33 -35.18
N GLY A 40 7.50 7.22 -34.11
CA GLY A 40 6.19 7.87 -34.00
C GLY A 40 4.93 6.99 -33.89
N SER A 41 5.01 5.67 -33.74
CA SER A 41 3.82 4.83 -33.53
C SER A 41 3.50 4.56 -32.05
N VAL A 42 2.27 4.89 -31.66
CA VAL A 42 1.74 4.86 -30.28
C VAL A 42 1.33 3.44 -29.82
N ASP A 43 1.35 2.43 -30.71
CA ASP A 43 0.87 1.06 -30.46
C ASP A 43 1.95 -0.06 -30.61
N LEU A 44 3.24 0.29 -30.63
CA LEU A 44 4.31 -0.72 -30.79
C LEU A 44 4.42 -1.74 -29.63
N PRO A 45 4.21 -1.37 -28.34
CA PRO A 45 4.35 -2.32 -27.24
C PRO A 45 3.33 -3.46 -27.30
N SER A 46 2.08 -3.17 -27.67
CA SER A 46 1.00 -4.17 -27.73
C SER A 46 1.23 -5.20 -28.83
N ILE A 47 1.65 -4.78 -30.02
CA ILE A 47 1.96 -5.68 -31.15
C ILE A 47 3.16 -6.60 -30.82
N VAL A 48 4.20 -6.05 -30.19
CA VAL A 48 5.38 -6.83 -29.80
C VAL A 48 5.04 -7.83 -28.69
N VAL A 49 4.22 -7.43 -27.73
CA VAL A 49 3.72 -8.31 -26.66
C VAL A 49 2.84 -9.42 -27.23
N GLU A 50 1.87 -9.12 -28.10
CA GLU A 50 1.00 -10.13 -28.71
C GLU A 50 1.80 -11.15 -29.53
N LYS A 51 2.78 -10.68 -30.32
CA LYS A 51 3.64 -11.55 -31.12
C LYS A 51 4.49 -12.49 -30.25
N ASN A 52 4.98 -12.02 -29.10
CA ASN A 52 5.91 -12.77 -28.26
C ASN A 52 5.21 -13.61 -27.17
N CYS A 53 4.09 -13.13 -26.64
CA CYS A 53 3.39 -13.72 -25.51
C CYS A 53 2.14 -14.52 -25.92
N GLY A 54 1.70 -14.37 -27.17
CA GLY A 54 0.45 -14.92 -27.68
C GLY A 54 -0.75 -14.05 -27.31
N LEU A 55 -1.96 -14.59 -27.49
CA LEU A 55 -3.17 -13.87 -27.15
C LEU A 55 -3.43 -13.87 -25.64
N PRO A 56 -3.99 -12.77 -25.10
CA PRO A 56 -4.51 -12.73 -23.74
C PRO A 56 -5.45 -13.90 -23.47
N ARG A 57 -5.31 -14.51 -22.30
CA ARG A 57 -6.21 -15.57 -21.85
C ARG A 57 -7.14 -15.03 -20.79
N SER A 58 -8.43 -15.18 -21.03
CA SER A 58 -9.46 -14.88 -20.06
C SER A 58 -9.30 -15.83 -18.86
N THR A 59 -9.11 -15.28 -17.67
CA THR A 59 -9.15 -16.06 -16.41
C THR A 59 -10.48 -15.84 -15.72
N PRO A 60 -11.09 -16.89 -15.13
CA PRO A 60 -12.33 -16.75 -14.38
C PRO A 60 -12.22 -15.69 -13.30
N VAL A 61 -13.25 -14.86 -13.16
CA VAL A 61 -13.35 -13.90 -12.06
C VAL A 61 -13.51 -14.67 -10.76
N GLN A 62 -12.52 -14.56 -9.87
CA GLN A 62 -12.64 -15.08 -8.53
C GLN A 62 -13.29 -14.03 -7.64
N LEU A 63 -14.52 -14.32 -7.21
CA LEU A 63 -15.23 -13.53 -6.21
C LEU A 63 -14.46 -13.58 -4.89
N ARG A 64 -14.25 -12.42 -4.28
CA ARG A 64 -13.54 -12.31 -3.01
C ARG A 64 -14.17 -11.28 -2.09
N SER A 65 -13.91 -11.39 -0.79
CA SER A 65 -14.29 -10.34 0.15
C SER A 65 -13.39 -9.13 -0.05
N LEU A 66 -13.80 -7.99 0.48
CA LEU A 66 -12.84 -6.94 0.83
C LEU A 66 -11.81 -7.51 1.81
N SER A 67 -10.54 -7.14 1.64
CA SER A 67 -9.55 -7.30 2.71
C SER A 67 -9.91 -6.39 3.89
N ASN A 68 -9.33 -6.64 5.06
CA ASN A 68 -9.60 -5.82 6.24
C ASN A 68 -9.21 -4.36 6.03
N GLU A 69 -8.10 -4.10 5.32
CA GLU A 69 -7.66 -2.74 5.02
C GLU A 69 -8.57 -2.09 3.99
N GLU A 70 -9.01 -2.82 2.97
CA GLU A 70 -9.99 -2.35 1.99
C GLU A 70 -11.34 -2.00 2.65
N TYR A 71 -11.82 -2.84 3.57
CA TYR A 71 -13.05 -2.58 4.33
C TYR A 71 -12.93 -1.31 5.18
N LYS A 72 -11.84 -1.18 5.96
CA LYS A 72 -11.61 0.00 6.81
C LYS A 72 -11.48 1.27 5.99
N ASN A 73 -10.76 1.23 4.87
CA ASN A 73 -10.58 2.37 3.98
C ASN A 73 -11.89 2.76 3.29
N ALA A 74 -12.68 1.79 2.83
CA ALA A 74 -13.99 2.07 2.21
C ALA A 74 -14.98 2.67 3.22
N VAL A 75 -15.03 2.12 4.44
CA VAL A 75 -15.82 2.69 5.54
C VAL A 75 -15.38 4.13 5.82
N TYR A 76 -14.08 4.39 5.91
CA TYR A 76 -13.58 5.74 6.16
C TYR A 76 -13.89 6.70 4.99
N ASP A 77 -13.66 6.28 3.75
CA ASP A 77 -13.82 7.16 2.58
C ASP A 77 -15.30 7.50 2.31
N VAL A 78 -16.23 6.62 2.69
CA VAL A 78 -17.67 6.84 2.50
C VAL A 78 -18.34 7.45 3.74
N LEU A 79 -18.05 6.92 4.93
CA LEU A 79 -18.75 7.28 6.18
C LEU A 79 -17.95 8.25 7.05
N GLY A 80 -16.66 8.45 6.77
CA GLY A 80 -15.81 9.35 7.55
C GLY A 80 -15.50 8.86 8.97
N VAL A 81 -15.76 7.59 9.27
CA VAL A 81 -15.52 6.97 10.59
C VAL A 81 -14.42 5.92 10.52
N GLN A 82 -13.62 5.79 11.58
CA GLN A 82 -12.58 4.77 11.67
C GLN A 82 -12.58 4.08 13.04
N PRO A 83 -13.62 3.29 13.38
CA PRO A 83 -13.59 2.51 14.62
C PRO A 83 -12.39 1.54 14.62
N ASP A 84 -11.93 1.19 15.81
CA ASP A 84 -11.02 0.05 15.95
C ASP A 84 -11.79 -1.25 15.67
N LEU A 85 -11.39 -1.93 14.59
CA LEU A 85 -11.96 -3.19 14.12
C LEU A 85 -10.94 -4.34 14.18
N SER A 86 -9.74 -4.08 14.71
CA SER A 86 -8.60 -5.00 14.63
C SER A 86 -8.85 -6.36 15.31
N SER A 87 -9.63 -6.37 16.39
CA SER A 87 -10.03 -7.57 17.13
C SER A 87 -11.33 -8.22 16.65
N ILE A 88 -12.05 -7.58 15.72
CA ILE A 88 -13.36 -8.03 15.25
C ILE A 88 -13.25 -8.69 13.88
N LEU A 89 -12.54 -8.05 12.94
CA LEU A 89 -12.41 -8.54 11.57
C LEU A 89 -11.60 -9.85 11.51
N PRO A 90 -11.90 -10.74 10.54
CA PRO A 90 -11.15 -11.99 10.37
C PRO A 90 -9.71 -11.73 9.95
N THR A 91 -8.77 -12.59 10.34
CA THR A 91 -7.38 -12.46 9.88
C THR A 91 -7.28 -12.79 8.38
N ASN A 92 -6.86 -11.84 7.54
CA ASN A 92 -6.58 -12.14 6.13
C ASN A 92 -5.21 -12.81 6.02
N ALA A 93 -5.11 -14.00 5.44
CA ALA A 93 -3.83 -14.63 5.14
C ALA A 93 -3.20 -14.05 3.86
N LEU A 94 -1.87 -14.16 3.71
CA LEU A 94 -1.24 -13.92 2.40
C LEU A 94 -1.62 -15.05 1.45
N GLY A 95 -2.20 -14.71 0.30
CA GLY A 95 -2.51 -15.69 -0.74
C GLY A 95 -1.31 -15.98 -1.65
N PRO A 96 -1.49 -16.86 -2.64
CA PRO A 96 -0.42 -17.25 -3.57
C PRO A 96 0.13 -16.12 -4.44
N SER A 97 -0.63 -15.03 -4.64
CA SER A 97 -0.14 -13.80 -5.28
C SER A 97 0.93 -13.07 -4.46
N GLY A 98 1.05 -13.37 -3.16
CA GLY A 98 1.91 -12.66 -2.22
C GLY A 98 1.25 -11.44 -1.56
N PHE A 99 -0.06 -11.25 -1.77
CA PHE A 99 -0.85 -10.17 -1.18
C PHE A 99 -2.05 -10.72 -0.38
N ARG A 100 -2.56 -9.92 0.57
CA ARG A 100 -3.72 -10.28 1.40
C ARG A 100 -5.06 -10.02 0.71
N ASN A 101 -5.06 -9.26 -0.38
CA ASN A 101 -6.24 -9.07 -1.23
C ASN A 101 -6.44 -10.20 -2.25
N ASP A 102 -5.69 -11.30 -2.13
CA ASP A 102 -5.77 -12.46 -3.01
C ASP A 102 -7.13 -13.16 -2.93
N ALA A 103 -7.72 -13.43 -4.09
CA ALA A 103 -9.05 -14.00 -4.18
C ALA A 103 -9.14 -15.44 -3.68
N GLN A 104 -8.06 -16.23 -3.75
CA GLN A 104 -8.04 -17.58 -3.18
C GLN A 104 -8.04 -17.52 -1.64
N ALA A 105 -7.35 -16.54 -1.05
CA ALA A 105 -7.33 -16.34 0.39
C ALA A 105 -8.63 -15.73 0.94
N LEU A 106 -9.31 -14.90 0.13
CA LEU A 106 -10.52 -14.16 0.51
C LEU A 106 -11.82 -14.71 -0.10
N GLY A 107 -11.77 -15.85 -0.79
CA GLY A 107 -12.92 -16.46 -1.46
C GLY A 107 -13.77 -17.38 -0.59
N SER A 108 -13.37 -17.65 0.64
CA SER A 108 -14.11 -18.53 1.58
C SER A 108 -14.98 -17.72 2.53
N PHE A 109 -16.29 -17.98 2.53
CA PHE A 109 -17.28 -17.29 3.37
C PHE A 109 -18.04 -18.30 4.23
N ASP A 110 -17.48 -18.62 5.40
CA ASP A 110 -18.24 -19.38 6.40
C ASP A 110 -19.07 -18.42 7.29
N LEU A 111 -19.91 -19.02 8.14
CA LEU A 111 -20.76 -18.26 9.06
C LEU A 111 -19.97 -17.44 10.09
N ASP A 112 -18.76 -17.87 10.48
CA ASP A 112 -17.91 -17.12 11.41
C ASP A 112 -17.37 -15.84 10.76
N HIS A 113 -16.94 -15.91 9.50
CA HIS A 113 -16.54 -14.75 8.72
C HIS A 113 -17.69 -13.75 8.59
N LEU A 114 -18.90 -14.21 8.24
CA LEU A 114 -20.07 -13.34 8.14
C LEU A 114 -20.43 -12.69 9.48
N ASN A 115 -20.38 -13.45 10.58
CA ASN A 115 -20.61 -12.90 11.92
C ASN A 115 -19.57 -11.83 12.30
N LYS A 116 -18.30 -12.01 11.92
CA LYS A 116 -17.25 -11.01 12.15
C LYS A 116 -17.49 -9.72 11.37
N PHE A 117 -17.88 -9.82 10.10
CA PHE A 117 -18.26 -8.64 9.31
C PHE A 117 -19.52 -7.96 9.86
N TYR A 118 -20.51 -8.74 10.33
CA TYR A 118 -21.70 -8.21 10.99
C TYR A 118 -21.34 -7.42 12.26
N ASN A 119 -20.53 -8.01 13.13
CA ASN A 119 -20.05 -7.34 14.35
C ASN A 119 -19.23 -6.08 14.02
N ALA A 120 -18.44 -6.11 12.94
CA ALA A 120 -17.70 -4.94 12.48
C ALA A 120 -18.64 -3.84 11.97
N ALA A 121 -19.69 -4.20 11.23
CA ALA A 121 -20.73 -3.29 10.77
C ALA A 121 -21.51 -2.67 11.95
N GLU A 122 -21.86 -3.45 12.97
CA GLU A 122 -22.47 -2.95 14.21
C GLU A 122 -21.52 -1.97 14.94
N ARG A 123 -20.22 -2.24 14.97
CA ARG A 123 -19.22 -1.33 15.56
C ARG A 123 -19.11 -0.02 14.77
N VAL A 124 -19.19 -0.07 13.45
CA VAL A 124 -19.24 1.12 12.58
C VAL A 124 -20.52 1.91 12.83
N ALA A 125 -21.67 1.25 12.80
CA ALA A 125 -22.97 1.87 13.03
C ALA A 125 -23.06 2.52 14.41
N SER A 126 -22.63 1.83 15.47
CA SER A 126 -22.61 2.39 16.83
C SER A 126 -21.67 3.58 16.97
N THR A 127 -20.51 3.57 16.31
CA THR A 127 -19.59 4.73 16.28
C THR A 127 -20.24 5.92 15.60
N LEU A 128 -20.93 5.69 14.49
CA LEU A 128 -21.65 6.73 13.76
C LEU A 128 -22.83 7.30 14.57
N ILE A 129 -23.62 6.45 15.22
CA ILE A 129 -24.77 6.84 16.07
C ILE A 129 -24.32 7.56 17.33
N ALA A 130 -23.26 7.07 17.99
CA ALA A 130 -22.66 7.77 19.12
C ALA A 130 -22.22 9.17 18.70
N GLY A 131 -21.76 9.30 17.44
CA GLY A 131 -21.54 10.60 16.82
C GLY A 131 -22.82 11.40 16.63
N TYR A 132 -23.88 10.83 16.08
CA TYR A 132 -25.18 11.49 15.93
C TYR A 132 -25.77 12.04 17.24
N ASN A 133 -25.63 11.33 18.36
CA ASN A 133 -26.16 11.78 19.66
C ASN A 133 -25.30 12.87 20.32
N ASN A 134 -24.14 13.18 19.76
CA ASN A 134 -23.23 14.20 20.27
C ASN A 134 -22.92 15.18 19.14
N SER A 135 -23.59 16.34 19.12
CA SER A 135 -23.35 17.41 18.15
C SER A 135 -21.90 17.90 18.08
N SER A 136 -21.09 17.55 19.08
CA SER A 136 -19.64 17.80 19.15
C SER A 136 -18.78 16.59 18.74
N SER A 137 -19.37 15.56 18.13
CA SER A 137 -18.64 14.39 17.64
C SER A 137 -18.29 14.52 16.16
N PRO A 138 -17.07 14.11 15.75
CA PRO A 138 -16.62 14.17 14.35
C PRO A 138 -17.59 13.54 13.35
N TYR A 139 -18.30 12.52 13.82
CA TYR A 139 -19.06 11.59 13.01
C TYR A 139 -20.55 11.94 12.95
N PHE A 140 -20.94 13.08 13.52
CA PHE A 140 -22.32 13.59 13.55
C PHE A 140 -22.96 13.77 12.16
N LYS A 141 -22.18 13.70 11.07
CA LYS A 141 -22.54 14.24 9.74
C LYS A 141 -22.55 13.24 8.58
N VAL A 142 -22.86 11.95 8.78
CA VAL A 142 -23.28 11.14 7.61
C VAL A 142 -24.71 11.53 7.19
N PHE A 143 -25.61 11.72 8.16
CA PHE A 143 -27.01 12.06 7.91
C PHE A 143 -27.27 13.56 8.12
N HIS A 144 -27.26 14.34 7.04
CA HIS A 144 -27.56 15.78 7.06
C HIS A 144 -29.06 16.10 7.03
N CYS A 145 -29.87 15.29 7.71
CA CYS A 145 -31.33 15.38 7.63
C CYS A 145 -31.91 16.02 8.89
N SER A 146 -32.68 17.09 8.75
CA SER A 146 -33.57 17.54 9.83
C SER A 146 -34.77 16.59 9.88
N ILE A 147 -34.74 15.66 10.83
CA ILE A 147 -35.85 14.73 11.10
C ILE A 147 -36.66 15.37 12.22
N THR A 148 -37.84 15.91 11.90
CA THR A 148 -38.75 16.54 12.88
C THR A 148 -39.93 15.60 13.19
N PRO A 149 -40.43 15.56 14.44
CA PRO A 149 -39.94 16.32 15.59
C PRO A 149 -38.84 15.56 16.36
N PRO A 150 -37.79 16.25 16.82
CA PRO A 150 -36.88 15.69 17.81
C PRO A 150 -37.58 15.63 19.19
N PRO A 151 -37.19 14.72 20.10
CA PRO A 151 -37.31 15.02 21.52
C PRO A 151 -36.59 16.36 21.74
N SER A 152 -37.30 17.32 22.34
CA SER A 152 -36.89 18.71 22.55
C SER A 152 -35.37 18.89 22.63
N ASP A 153 -34.84 19.69 21.70
CA ASP A 153 -33.44 20.07 21.46
C ASP A 153 -32.68 19.24 20.40
N ALA A 154 -33.08 19.36 19.13
CA ALA A 154 -32.16 19.12 18.01
C ALA A 154 -32.47 20.01 16.80
N LEU A 155 -31.83 21.18 16.77
CA LEU A 155 -31.52 21.88 15.53
C LEU A 155 -30.21 22.65 15.71
N VAL A 156 -29.10 22.08 15.26
CA VAL A 156 -28.00 22.91 14.76
C VAL A 156 -27.38 22.21 13.55
N ILE A 157 -27.65 22.78 12.38
CA ILE A 157 -26.82 22.59 11.19
C ILE A 157 -25.42 23.01 11.61
N ALA A 158 -24.49 22.06 11.77
CA ALA A 158 -23.23 22.33 12.45
C ALA A 158 -22.35 23.28 11.61
N SER A 159 -22.58 24.56 11.83
CA SER A 159 -21.63 25.65 11.81
C SER A 159 -20.60 25.52 12.94
N ASN A 160 -20.47 24.37 13.64
CA ASN A 160 -19.52 24.08 14.73
C ASN A 160 -19.39 22.56 15.00
N LEU A 161 -18.68 21.79 14.16
CA LEU A 161 -18.42 20.36 14.34
C LEU A 161 -17.10 20.15 15.09
N LYS A 162 -17.09 19.55 16.27
CA LYS A 162 -15.86 19.18 17.00
C LYS A 162 -15.48 17.72 16.71
N VAL A 163 -14.20 17.44 16.54
CA VAL A 163 -13.62 16.14 16.16
C VAL A 163 -12.50 15.83 17.14
N ALA A 164 -12.62 14.79 17.96
CA ALA A 164 -11.49 14.35 18.80
C ALA A 164 -10.37 13.80 17.91
N ALA A 165 -9.11 14.13 18.22
CA ALA A 165 -7.97 13.74 17.40
C ALA A 165 -7.75 12.22 17.35
N LYS A 166 -8.04 11.51 18.45
CA LYS A 166 -7.96 10.03 18.50
C LYS A 166 -8.92 9.33 17.53
N ASP A 167 -9.94 10.05 17.08
CA ASP A 167 -11.02 9.59 16.24
C ASP A 167 -10.79 10.03 14.77
N MET A 168 -9.74 10.79 14.49
CA MET A 168 -9.35 11.12 13.11
C MET A 168 -8.64 9.95 12.43
N TYR A 169 -8.72 9.86 11.10
CA TYR A 169 -8.05 8.80 10.33
C TYR A 169 -6.56 8.93 10.39
N ARG A 170 -5.93 7.82 10.75
CA ARG A 170 -4.48 7.68 10.83
C ARG A 170 -3.96 7.14 9.51
N ASP A 171 -3.10 7.92 8.86
CA ASP A 171 -2.49 7.51 7.59
C ASP A 171 -1.53 6.33 7.83
N PRO A 172 -1.75 5.17 7.18
CA PRO A 172 -0.93 3.97 7.37
C PRO A 172 0.46 4.04 6.71
N GLY A 173 0.76 5.11 5.95
CA GLY A 173 2.06 5.36 5.31
C GLY A 173 3.01 6.27 6.10
N ALA A 174 2.47 7.22 6.87
CA ALA A 174 3.27 8.09 7.73
C ALA A 174 3.90 7.26 8.85
N GLY A 175 5.22 7.07 8.78
CA GLY A 175 5.96 6.39 9.84
C GLY A 175 5.64 7.00 11.20
N SER A 176 5.28 6.13 12.15
CA SER A 176 5.05 6.33 13.59
C SER A 176 3.61 6.55 14.07
N PHE A 177 3.13 5.54 14.79
CA PHE A 177 1.77 5.47 15.36
C PHE A 177 1.68 6.14 16.72
N GLY A 178 1.03 7.30 16.78
CA GLY A 178 0.81 8.00 18.04
C GLY A 178 0.13 7.17 19.13
N ALA A 179 0.44 7.47 20.39
CA ALA A 179 -0.32 6.96 21.53
C ALA A 179 -1.56 7.84 21.77
N ASN A 180 -2.65 7.21 22.22
CA ASN A 180 -3.78 7.97 22.75
C ASN A 180 -3.31 8.76 23.97
N SER A 181 -3.41 10.09 23.91
CA SER A 181 -2.90 11.00 24.94
C SER A 181 -4.01 11.53 25.87
N GLY A 182 -5.14 10.82 25.93
CA GLY A 182 -6.23 11.10 26.87
C GLY A 182 -7.58 10.60 26.38
N THR A 183 -8.65 11.35 26.70
CA THR A 183 -10.01 11.00 26.25
C THR A 183 -10.32 11.49 24.84
N GLU A 184 -9.67 12.56 24.38
CA GLU A 184 -9.83 13.13 23.02
C GLU A 184 -8.53 13.16 22.20
N GLY A 185 -7.37 13.13 22.84
CA GLY A 185 -6.10 13.50 22.21
C GLY A 185 -5.36 12.38 21.49
N TYR A 186 -4.55 12.77 20.51
CA TYR A 186 -3.63 11.90 19.80
C TYR A 186 -2.26 12.56 19.69
N MET A 187 -1.22 11.82 20.05
CA MET A 187 0.16 12.32 20.06
C MET A 187 0.90 11.87 18.80
N LEU A 188 1.20 12.78 17.89
CA LEU A 188 2.01 12.53 16.70
C LEU A 188 3.49 12.63 17.08
N TRP A 189 4.12 11.47 17.24
CA TRP A 189 5.48 11.31 17.76
C TRP A 189 6.59 11.01 16.74
N SER A 190 6.23 10.90 15.46
CA SER A 190 7.18 11.01 14.37
C SER A 190 6.39 11.29 13.11
N ASN A 191 6.86 12.25 12.31
CA ASN A 191 6.24 12.84 11.10
C ASN A 191 4.81 12.35 10.77
N GLY A 192 3.91 12.53 11.75
CA GLY A 192 2.69 11.75 11.84
C GLY A 192 1.54 12.53 11.24
N ARG A 193 0.54 11.80 10.72
CA ARG A 193 -0.58 12.41 10.02
C ARG A 193 -1.90 11.87 10.51
N ILE A 194 -2.82 12.79 10.84
CA ILE A 194 -4.23 12.48 11.04
C ILE A 194 -5.09 13.29 10.09
N SER A 195 -6.22 12.74 9.68
CA SER A 195 -7.10 13.34 8.68
C SER A 195 -8.57 13.18 9.03
N GLN A 196 -9.37 14.15 8.64
CA GLN A 196 -10.81 14.13 8.83
C GLN A 196 -11.47 14.64 7.56
N LYS A 197 -12.38 13.83 7.03
CA LYS A 197 -13.27 14.27 5.96
C LYS A 197 -14.35 15.20 6.51
N PHE A 198 -14.53 16.32 5.84
CA PHE A 198 -15.61 17.27 6.05
C PHE A 198 -16.46 17.37 4.80
N PHE A 199 -17.72 17.73 4.97
CA PHE A 199 -18.60 18.08 3.87
C PHE A 199 -19.13 19.48 4.12
N THR A 200 -19.07 20.33 3.09
CA THR A 200 -19.71 21.64 3.11
C THR A 200 -20.74 21.78 2.00
N THR A 201 -21.85 22.47 2.32
CA THR A 201 -22.95 22.73 1.38
C THR A 201 -22.82 24.07 0.67
N LYS A 202 -21.87 24.92 1.09
CA LYS A 202 -21.64 26.25 0.54
C LYS A 202 -20.20 26.40 0.12
N THR A 203 -20.01 27.00 -1.05
CA THR A 203 -18.73 27.57 -1.42
C THR A 203 -18.48 28.84 -0.62
N GLY A 204 -17.29 29.00 -0.04
CA GLY A 204 -16.85 30.20 0.64
C GLY A 204 -15.91 29.92 1.83
N GLU A 205 -15.74 30.94 2.68
CA GLU A 205 -14.82 30.88 3.81
C GLU A 205 -15.38 30.04 4.98
N HIS A 206 -14.58 29.09 5.43
CA HIS A 206 -14.84 28.23 6.57
C HIS A 206 -13.69 28.36 7.56
N THR A 207 -13.96 28.20 8.84
CA THR A 207 -12.93 28.26 9.86
C THR A 207 -12.75 26.90 10.49
N ILE A 208 -11.52 26.46 10.70
CA ILE A 208 -11.22 25.37 11.63
C ILE A 208 -10.43 25.90 12.82
N THR A 209 -10.78 25.41 14.00
CA THR A 209 -10.08 25.67 15.26
C THR A 209 -9.49 24.36 15.74
N ILE A 210 -8.17 24.25 15.71
CA ILE A 210 -7.43 23.07 16.15
C ILE A 210 -6.96 23.31 17.57
N ARG A 211 -7.31 22.42 18.49
CA ARG A 211 -6.73 22.42 19.83
C ARG A 211 -5.53 21.50 19.86
N ALA A 212 -4.36 22.06 20.14
CA ALA A 212 -3.12 21.32 20.15
C ALA A 212 -2.16 21.86 21.20
N LEU A 213 -1.15 21.07 21.50
CA LEU A 213 0.00 21.43 22.32
C LEU A 213 1.23 20.67 21.81
N GLN A 214 2.41 21.14 22.14
CA GLN A 214 3.64 20.36 22.03
C GLN A 214 3.98 19.70 23.36
N THR A 215 4.82 18.67 23.31
CA THR A 215 5.53 18.17 24.49
C THR A 215 6.45 19.24 25.08
N ASP A 216 6.91 19.02 26.32
CA ASP A 216 7.81 19.95 26.99
C ASP A 216 9.09 20.14 26.16
N MET A 217 9.32 21.38 25.72
CA MET A 217 10.41 21.77 24.85
C MET A 217 11.01 23.10 25.33
N PRO A 218 12.33 23.19 25.54
CA PRO A 218 12.96 24.44 25.93
C PRO A 218 12.77 25.52 24.86
N ALA A 219 12.53 26.76 25.30
CA ALA A 219 12.12 27.87 24.42
C ALA A 219 13.14 28.24 23.32
N ASN A 220 14.39 27.78 23.43
CA ASN A 220 15.46 27.99 22.47
C ASN A 220 15.51 26.94 21.34
N PHE A 221 14.65 25.94 21.36
CA PHE A 221 14.53 24.94 20.28
C PHE A 221 13.30 25.21 19.41
N PRO A 222 13.28 24.70 18.16
CA PRO A 222 12.10 24.80 17.31
C PRO A 222 10.88 24.16 17.97
N ALA A 223 9.71 24.76 17.76
CA ALA A 223 8.43 24.24 18.22
C ALA A 223 7.92 23.13 17.28
N ALA A 224 6.96 22.32 17.75
CA ALA A 224 6.26 21.38 16.89
C ALA A 224 5.54 22.13 15.74
N ARG A 225 5.76 21.73 14.49
CA ARG A 225 5.15 22.32 13.29
C ARG A 225 3.99 21.46 12.85
N MET A 226 2.80 22.05 12.90
CA MET A 226 1.56 21.48 12.40
C MET A 226 1.27 22.08 11.03
N VAL A 227 1.29 21.25 9.99
CA VAL A 227 0.90 21.60 8.62
C VAL A 227 -0.56 21.19 8.42
N VAL A 228 -1.40 22.17 8.10
CA VAL A 228 -2.80 21.97 7.76
C VAL A 228 -2.92 21.87 6.25
N MET A 229 -3.42 20.75 5.76
CA MET A 229 -3.64 20.52 4.33
C MET A 229 -5.11 20.27 4.04
N VAL A 230 -5.58 20.72 2.88
CA VAL A 230 -6.93 20.41 2.37
C VAL A 230 -6.81 19.82 0.97
N ASN A 231 -7.41 18.64 0.78
CA ASN A 231 -7.38 17.91 -0.50
C ASN A 231 -5.95 17.77 -1.08
N GLY A 232 -4.97 17.58 -0.20
CA GLY A 232 -3.55 17.44 -0.55
C GLY A 232 -2.79 18.75 -0.77
N ALA A 233 -3.44 19.92 -0.73
CA ALA A 233 -2.78 21.22 -0.79
C ALA A 233 -2.46 21.75 0.61
N VAL A 234 -1.27 22.32 0.82
CA VAL A 234 -0.91 22.99 2.07
C VAL A 234 -1.64 24.33 2.17
N GLU A 235 -2.47 24.48 3.21
CA GLU A 235 -3.23 25.70 3.47
C GLU A 235 -2.53 26.59 4.50
N GLN A 236 -1.95 25.98 5.54
CA GLN A 236 -1.23 26.72 6.58
C GLN A 236 -0.17 25.88 7.28
N GLU A 237 0.96 26.50 7.65
CA GLU A 237 1.97 25.94 8.56
C GLU A 237 1.94 26.69 9.90
N ILE A 238 1.89 25.95 11.00
CA ILE A 238 1.65 26.50 12.35
C ILE A 238 2.70 25.97 13.32
N ASN A 239 3.46 26.87 13.95
CA ASN A 239 4.37 26.52 15.05
C ASN A 239 3.61 26.47 16.38
N VAL A 240 3.46 25.28 16.94
CA VAL A 240 2.78 24.97 18.19
C VAL A 240 3.77 25.10 19.35
N THR A 241 3.89 26.30 19.91
CA THR A 241 4.84 26.61 20.99
C THR A 241 4.33 26.26 22.39
N SER A 242 3.02 26.09 22.56
CA SER A 242 2.40 25.92 23.87
C SER A 242 2.58 24.48 24.38
N THR A 243 3.06 24.33 25.62
CA THR A 243 3.12 23.03 26.33
C THR A 243 1.83 22.70 27.10
N VAL A 244 0.88 23.63 27.07
CA VAL A 244 -0.51 23.45 27.52
C VAL A 244 -1.45 23.57 26.33
N GLU A 245 -2.66 23.01 26.43
CA GLU A 245 -3.63 23.06 25.33
C GLU A 245 -3.91 24.50 24.88
N ALA A 246 -3.65 24.78 23.60
CA ALA A 246 -3.91 26.06 22.94
C ALA A 246 -4.77 25.88 21.68
N SER A 247 -5.44 26.94 21.25
CA SER A 247 -6.30 26.92 20.05
C SER A 247 -5.62 27.64 18.89
N TYR A 248 -5.64 27.01 17.72
CA TYR A 248 -5.06 27.49 16.48
C TYR A 248 -6.17 27.59 15.44
N VAL A 249 -6.35 28.77 14.84
CA VAL A 249 -7.46 29.04 13.92
C VAL A 249 -6.94 29.14 12.49
N VAL A 250 -7.57 28.41 11.57
CA VAL A 250 -7.26 28.41 10.13
C VAL A 250 -8.52 28.73 9.35
N ASN A 251 -8.44 29.70 8.44
CA ASN A 251 -9.53 30.02 7.52
C ASN A 251 -9.26 29.36 6.17
N LEU A 252 -10.28 28.71 5.63
CA LEU A 252 -10.23 27.86 4.45
C LEU A 252 -11.30 28.34 3.45
N ASN A 253 -10.92 28.58 2.20
CA ASN A 253 -11.88 28.90 1.16
C ASN A 253 -12.23 27.63 0.37
N LEU A 254 -13.37 27.03 0.68
CA LEU A 254 -13.77 25.73 0.12
C LEU A 254 -14.93 25.87 -0.85
N VAL A 255 -15.02 24.94 -1.80
CA VAL A 255 -16.21 24.76 -2.64
C VAL A 255 -17.24 23.89 -1.94
N ALA A 256 -18.50 23.92 -2.35
CA ALA A 256 -19.48 22.94 -1.88
C ALA A 256 -19.04 21.52 -2.29
N GLY A 257 -18.99 20.59 -1.34
CA GLY A 257 -18.51 19.22 -1.58
C GLY A 257 -17.83 18.59 -0.37
N SER A 258 -17.25 17.41 -0.59
CA SER A 258 -16.43 16.72 0.40
C SER A 258 -14.98 17.18 0.30
N HIS A 259 -14.36 17.40 1.45
CA HIS A 259 -12.98 17.83 1.59
C HIS A 259 -12.26 16.96 2.60
N ASP A 260 -11.01 16.64 2.33
CA ASP A 260 -10.13 15.96 3.27
C ASP A 260 -9.24 16.99 3.96
N VAL A 261 -9.41 17.18 5.27
CA VAL A 261 -8.57 18.07 6.07
C VAL A 261 -7.57 17.22 6.83
N VAL A 262 -6.31 17.54 6.65
CA VAL A 262 -5.18 16.80 7.18
C VAL A 262 -4.41 17.68 8.15
N LEU A 263 -4.06 17.12 9.29
CA LEU A 263 -3.08 17.68 10.22
C LEU A 263 -1.83 16.81 10.16
N LEU A 264 -0.76 17.38 9.62
CA LEU A 264 0.54 16.75 9.48
C LEU A 264 1.51 17.36 10.49
N PHE A 265 2.18 16.51 11.26
CA PHE A 265 3.38 16.86 12.00
C PHE A 265 4.58 16.51 11.12
N ASP A 266 5.48 17.44 10.81
CA ASP A 266 6.52 17.20 9.79
C ASP A 266 7.95 17.60 10.22
N ASN A 267 8.12 18.07 11.45
CA ASN A 267 9.40 18.52 11.99
C ASN A 267 9.72 17.87 13.33
N ASP A 268 9.48 16.56 13.39
CA ASP A 268 9.85 15.72 14.53
C ASP A 268 11.24 16.10 15.07
N GLY A 269 11.36 16.35 16.38
CA GLY A 269 12.58 16.95 17.01
C GLY A 269 13.08 16.33 18.33
N MET A 270 14.24 15.67 18.43
CA MET A 270 14.89 15.35 19.72
C MET A 270 16.04 16.31 19.98
N GLU A 271 16.03 16.93 21.16
CA GLU A 271 16.99 17.96 21.56
C GLU A 271 17.56 17.64 22.96
N THR A 272 18.88 17.69 23.13
CA THR A 272 19.53 17.37 24.41
C THR A 272 20.09 18.63 25.08
N VAL A 273 19.72 18.85 26.35
CA VAL A 273 20.28 19.91 27.21
C VAL A 273 20.84 19.27 28.47
N GLY A 274 22.18 19.32 28.63
CA GLY A 274 22.86 18.65 29.74
C GLY A 274 22.65 17.14 29.67
N ALA A 275 22.05 16.56 30.71
CA ALA A 275 21.73 15.12 30.78
C ALA A 275 20.29 14.78 30.32
N THR A 276 19.48 15.78 29.96
CA THR A 276 18.07 15.59 29.61
C THR A 276 17.89 15.65 28.10
N THR A 277 17.22 14.65 27.53
CA THR A 277 16.77 14.66 26.13
C THR A 277 15.28 14.95 26.10
N TYR A 278 14.90 15.98 25.34
CA TYR A 278 13.54 16.42 25.10
C TYR A 278 13.11 15.90 23.73
N ASP A 279 11.91 15.35 23.66
CA ASP A 279 11.34 14.80 22.44
C ASP A 279 10.12 15.62 22.03
N ARG A 280 10.25 16.34 20.92
CA ARG A 280 9.25 17.23 20.33
C ARG A 280 8.23 16.39 19.60
N ASN A 281 7.01 16.43 20.11
CA ASN A 281 5.89 15.73 19.55
C ASN A 281 4.70 16.70 19.48
N LEU A 282 3.86 16.54 18.46
CA LEU A 282 2.62 17.30 18.35
C LEU A 282 1.48 16.52 18.99
N ILE A 283 0.83 17.08 20.00
CA ILE A 283 -0.38 16.50 20.58
C ILE A 283 -1.57 17.30 20.07
N VAL A 284 -2.39 16.67 19.23
CA VAL A 284 -3.67 17.23 18.81
C VAL A 284 -4.75 16.73 19.76
N ARG A 285 -5.59 17.61 20.27
CA ARG A 285 -6.71 17.28 21.15
C ARG A 285 -7.98 17.10 20.34
N ASN A 286 -8.32 18.10 19.54
CA ASN A 286 -9.47 18.07 18.68
C ASN A 286 -9.35 19.11 17.57
N LEU A 287 -10.18 18.96 16.54
CA LEU A 287 -10.40 19.93 15.47
C LEU A 287 -11.87 20.34 15.50
N THR A 288 -12.15 21.63 15.54
CA THR A 288 -13.50 22.18 15.50
C THR A 288 -13.73 22.92 14.19
N TRP A 289 -14.70 22.51 13.40
CA TRP A 289 -15.07 23.11 12.13
C TRP A 289 -16.23 24.08 12.31
N THR A 290 -15.99 25.35 12.05
CA THR A 290 -16.96 26.44 12.08
C THR A 290 -17.26 26.88 10.64
N GLY A 291 -18.30 26.31 10.04
CA GLY A 291 -18.67 26.60 8.64
C GLY A 291 -19.65 27.77 8.49
N LEU A 292 -19.76 28.29 7.25
CA LEU A 292 -20.81 29.25 6.89
C LEU A 292 -22.19 28.74 7.33
N PRO A 293 -23.10 29.63 7.77
CA PRO A 293 -24.45 29.23 8.12
C PRO A 293 -25.12 28.52 6.93
N PRO A 294 -26.01 27.54 7.19
CA PRO A 294 -26.69 26.73 6.18
C PRO A 294 -27.17 27.49 4.93
N GLY A 295 -27.13 26.82 3.79
CA GLY A 295 -27.89 27.19 2.58
C GLY A 295 -29.40 26.99 2.78
N PRO A 296 -30.21 27.11 1.71
CA PRO A 296 -31.63 26.78 1.78
C PRO A 296 -31.83 25.41 2.42
N ALA A 297 -32.94 25.25 3.15
CA ALA A 297 -33.21 24.08 3.99
C ALA A 297 -32.87 22.78 3.26
N ALA A 298 -32.04 21.95 3.88
CA ALA A 298 -31.84 20.58 3.43
C ALA A 298 -33.23 19.89 3.35
N PRO A 299 -33.43 18.92 2.43
CA PRO A 299 -34.62 18.09 2.50
C PRO A 299 -34.79 17.56 3.93
N THR A 300 -36.04 17.41 4.38
CA THR A 300 -36.36 16.95 5.73
C THR A 300 -37.01 15.57 5.69
N GLY A 301 -36.90 14.81 6.78
CA GLY A 301 -37.50 13.48 6.89
C GLY A 301 -37.04 12.49 5.79
N ASN A 302 -37.97 11.69 5.28
CA ASN A 302 -37.69 10.58 4.34
C ASN A 302 -37.03 11.02 3.03
N ALA A 303 -37.35 12.20 2.50
CA ALA A 303 -36.76 12.68 1.26
C ALA A 303 -35.24 12.91 1.39
N CYS A 304 -34.79 13.32 2.57
CA CYS A 304 -33.36 13.46 2.85
C CYS A 304 -32.68 12.12 3.07
N LEU A 305 -33.29 11.24 3.86
CA LEU A 305 -32.77 9.89 4.07
C LEU A 305 -32.64 9.15 2.74
N GLN A 306 -33.63 9.30 1.85
CA GLN A 306 -33.57 8.75 0.49
C GLN A 306 -32.34 9.26 -0.27
N LYS A 307 -32.07 10.58 -0.23
CA LYS A 307 -30.90 11.16 -0.90
C LYS A 307 -29.58 10.65 -0.29
N VAL A 308 -29.48 10.61 1.04
CA VAL A 308 -28.27 10.14 1.73
C VAL A 308 -27.99 8.67 1.41
N PHE A 309 -29.00 7.80 1.54
CA PHE A 309 -28.84 6.39 1.26
C PHE A 309 -28.64 6.09 -0.23
N THR A 310 -29.16 6.93 -1.13
CA THR A 310 -28.86 6.83 -2.57
C THR A 310 -27.37 7.04 -2.80
N GLU A 311 -26.81 8.13 -2.27
CA GLU A 311 -25.39 8.45 -2.43
C GLU A 311 -24.48 7.41 -1.76
N MET A 312 -24.82 7.01 -0.53
CA MET A 312 -24.06 5.98 0.21
C MET A 312 -24.08 4.64 -0.53
N SER A 313 -25.26 4.18 -0.97
CA SER A 313 -25.38 2.91 -1.70
C SER A 313 -24.59 2.97 -3.00
N ALA A 314 -24.70 4.07 -3.75
CA ALA A 314 -23.96 4.24 -5.00
C ALA A 314 -22.45 4.12 -4.78
N ARG A 315 -21.91 4.76 -3.73
CA ARG A 315 -20.48 4.70 -3.42
C ARG A 315 -20.03 3.32 -2.91
N LEU A 316 -20.81 2.70 -2.01
CA LEU A 316 -20.44 1.43 -1.38
C LEU A 316 -20.52 0.24 -2.35
N PHE A 317 -21.50 0.22 -3.24
CA PHE A 317 -21.76 -0.95 -4.09
C PHE A 317 -20.89 -0.99 -5.34
N ARG A 318 -20.26 0.15 -5.71
CA ARG A 318 -19.20 0.31 -6.72
C ARG A 318 -19.57 -0.06 -8.16
N MET A 319 -20.54 -0.94 -8.34
CA MET A 319 -21.13 -1.30 -9.60
C MET A 319 -22.05 -0.17 -10.04
N GLY A 320 -22.16 0.02 -11.35
CA GLY A 320 -23.24 0.80 -11.94
C GLY A 320 -24.57 0.08 -11.82
N ASP A 321 -24.91 -0.37 -10.60
CA ASP A 321 -26.26 -0.79 -10.26
C ASP A 321 -27.19 0.29 -10.81
N GLY A 322 -28.15 -0.10 -11.65
CA GLY A 322 -28.98 0.87 -12.33
C GLY A 322 -29.61 1.82 -11.32
N GLU A 323 -29.85 3.08 -11.70
CA GLU A 323 -30.40 4.10 -10.78
C GLU A 323 -31.62 3.59 -10.00
N ALA A 324 -32.43 2.73 -10.62
CA ALA A 324 -33.57 2.06 -10.01
C ALA A 324 -33.20 1.13 -8.83
N GLU A 325 -32.10 0.38 -8.92
CA GLU A 325 -31.66 -0.54 -7.87
C GLU A 325 -31.07 0.22 -6.67
N ILE A 326 -30.25 1.23 -6.93
CA ILE A 326 -29.74 2.14 -5.89
C ILE A 326 -30.92 2.86 -5.20
N ALA A 327 -31.89 3.35 -5.98
CA ALA A 327 -33.08 3.99 -5.43
C ALA A 327 -33.91 3.01 -4.57
N ALA A 328 -34.11 1.77 -5.03
CA ALA A 328 -34.82 0.74 -4.29
C ALA A 328 -34.09 0.36 -2.99
N GLN A 329 -32.76 0.29 -3.00
CA GLN A 329 -31.99 0.08 -1.78
C GLN A 329 -32.16 1.24 -0.80
N ALA A 330 -32.03 2.47 -1.28
CA ALA A 330 -32.23 3.65 -0.46
C ALA A 330 -33.65 3.67 0.16
N THR A 331 -34.68 3.28 -0.59
CA THR A 331 -36.04 3.15 -0.07
C THR A 331 -36.16 2.07 1.00
N ARG A 332 -35.47 0.92 0.85
CA ARG A 332 -35.38 -0.09 1.92
C ARG A 332 -34.73 0.47 3.18
N MET A 333 -33.63 1.21 3.05
CA MET A 333 -32.96 1.81 4.21
C MET A 333 -33.86 2.84 4.91
N VAL A 334 -34.62 3.63 4.15
CA VAL A 334 -35.64 4.54 4.70
C VAL A 334 -36.74 3.75 5.44
N SER A 335 -37.17 2.59 4.95
CA SER A 335 -38.12 1.72 5.67
C SER A 335 -37.57 1.24 7.00
N LEU A 336 -36.33 0.72 7.04
CA LEU A 336 -35.69 0.29 8.29
C LEU A 336 -35.62 1.42 9.32
N VAL A 337 -35.36 2.65 8.84
CA VAL A 337 -35.37 3.83 9.71
C VAL A 337 -36.77 4.11 10.28
N ASN A 338 -37.82 3.99 9.47
CA ASN A 338 -39.20 4.27 9.87
C ASN A 338 -39.83 3.16 10.73
N ASP A 339 -39.45 1.90 10.49
CA ASP A 339 -39.97 0.74 11.21
C ASP A 339 -39.38 0.62 12.63
N ALA A 340 -38.22 1.25 12.86
CA ALA A 340 -37.61 1.30 14.17
C ALA A 340 -38.35 2.27 15.10
N ASN A 341 -38.71 1.81 16.29
CA ASN A 341 -39.26 2.66 17.36
C ASN A 341 -38.32 3.78 17.82
N ILE A 342 -37.03 3.70 17.44
CA ILE A 342 -35.97 4.64 17.79
C ILE A 342 -35.19 4.93 16.52
N LEU A 343 -35.20 6.19 16.07
CA LEU A 343 -34.51 6.66 14.86
C LEU A 343 -33.05 6.18 14.79
N GLN A 344 -32.31 6.28 15.90
CA GLN A 344 -30.92 5.85 15.98
C GLN A 344 -30.74 4.37 15.70
N ARG A 345 -31.67 3.54 16.19
CA ARG A 345 -31.65 2.09 15.93
C ARG A 345 -31.87 1.83 14.44
N GLY A 346 -32.88 2.45 13.84
CA GLY A 346 -33.15 2.29 12.42
C GLY A 346 -32.04 2.81 11.50
N LEU A 347 -31.36 3.90 11.88
CA LEU A 347 -30.15 4.36 11.18
C LEU A 347 -29.00 3.35 11.31
N GLY A 348 -28.84 2.74 12.48
CA GLY A 348 -27.88 1.67 12.70
C GLY A 348 -28.16 0.45 11.85
N ASP A 349 -29.41 -0.01 11.86
CA ASP A 349 -29.87 -1.15 11.08
C ASP A 349 -29.68 -0.91 9.58
N ALA A 350 -29.93 0.32 9.10
CA ALA A 350 -29.65 0.71 7.73
C ALA A 350 -28.16 0.65 7.38
N VAL A 351 -27.28 1.19 8.24
CA VAL A 351 -25.82 1.14 8.01
C VAL A 351 -25.32 -0.30 8.05
N VAL A 352 -25.76 -1.11 9.02
CA VAL A 352 -25.42 -2.53 9.08
C VAL A 352 -25.90 -3.24 7.82
N SER A 353 -27.12 -2.96 7.36
CA SER A 353 -27.66 -3.56 6.13
C SER A 353 -26.85 -3.19 4.89
N LEU A 354 -26.36 -1.95 4.77
CA LEU A 354 -25.49 -1.54 3.66
C LEU A 354 -24.11 -2.22 3.72
N LEU A 355 -23.52 -2.33 4.92
CA LEU A 355 -22.20 -2.94 5.11
C LEU A 355 -22.22 -4.48 5.07
N MET A 356 -23.38 -5.09 5.22
CA MET A 356 -23.60 -6.53 5.03
C MET A 356 -24.12 -6.89 3.65
N ASP A 357 -24.41 -5.90 2.79
CA ASP A 357 -24.84 -6.15 1.42
C ASP A 357 -23.69 -6.83 0.64
N PRO A 358 -23.95 -7.94 -0.09
CA PRO A 358 -22.94 -8.62 -0.88
C PRO A 358 -22.21 -7.70 -1.88
N ARG A 359 -22.88 -6.67 -2.40
CA ARG A 359 -22.26 -5.71 -3.34
C ARG A 359 -21.21 -4.83 -2.68
N PHE A 360 -21.31 -4.62 -1.37
CA PHE A 360 -20.26 -3.96 -0.60
C PHE A 360 -19.22 -4.96 -0.10
N MET A 361 -19.63 -6.09 0.48
CA MET A 361 -18.67 -7.05 1.05
C MET A 361 -17.81 -7.76 0.01
N LEU A 362 -18.35 -7.99 -1.19
CA LEU A 362 -17.70 -8.75 -2.24
C LEU A 362 -17.18 -7.84 -3.35
N VAL A 363 -15.94 -8.05 -3.76
CA VAL A 363 -15.34 -7.34 -4.88
C VAL A 363 -15.63 -8.11 -6.16
N ARG A 364 -16.33 -7.44 -7.06
CA ARG A 364 -16.59 -7.89 -8.43
C ARG A 364 -16.35 -6.71 -9.38
N HIS A 365 -15.65 -6.95 -10.48
CA HIS A 365 -15.34 -5.92 -11.46
C HIS A 365 -16.05 -6.17 -12.80
N ALA A 366 -16.23 -7.43 -13.20
CA ALA A 366 -16.97 -7.78 -14.41
C ALA A 366 -18.50 -7.75 -14.25
N ALA A 367 -19.18 -7.46 -15.35
CA ALA A 367 -20.59 -7.78 -15.52
C ALA A 367 -20.84 -9.29 -15.60
N ASN A 368 -22.11 -9.67 -15.68
CA ASN A 368 -22.52 -11.08 -15.80
C ASN A 368 -21.98 -11.78 -17.04
N ASP A 369 -21.67 -11.04 -18.11
CA ASP A 369 -21.08 -11.55 -19.36
C ASP A 369 -19.54 -11.61 -19.34
N GLY A 370 -18.93 -11.45 -18.16
CA GLY A 370 -17.48 -11.46 -17.95
C GLY A 370 -16.77 -10.16 -18.35
N LYS A 371 -17.43 -9.21 -19.01
CA LYS A 371 -16.77 -7.98 -19.48
C LYS A 371 -16.58 -6.97 -18.35
N LEU A 372 -15.42 -6.32 -18.36
CA LEU A 372 -15.17 -5.19 -17.47
C LEU A 372 -16.07 -4.02 -17.90
N THR A 373 -16.95 -3.60 -17.02
CA THR A 373 -17.76 -2.39 -17.24
C THR A 373 -16.95 -1.14 -16.92
N GLU A 374 -17.41 0.04 -17.34
CA GLU A 374 -16.81 1.32 -16.96
C GLU A 374 -16.71 1.49 -15.43
N PHE A 375 -17.76 1.11 -14.69
CA PHE A 375 -17.75 1.07 -13.22
C PHE A 375 -16.83 -0.04 -12.67
N GLY A 376 -16.74 -1.16 -13.37
CA GLY A 376 -15.78 -2.23 -13.11
C GLY A 376 -14.34 -1.74 -13.18
N LEU A 377 -14.00 -0.98 -14.23
CA LEU A 377 -12.70 -0.37 -14.44
C LEU A 377 -12.40 0.67 -13.35
N ALA A 378 -13.36 1.54 -13.03
CA ALA A 378 -13.25 2.49 -11.93
C ALA A 378 -12.95 1.77 -10.60
N SER A 379 -13.72 0.72 -10.29
CA SER A 379 -13.56 -0.10 -9.09
C SER A 379 -12.18 -0.75 -9.04
N LYS A 380 -11.76 -1.43 -10.12
CA LYS A 380 -10.47 -2.12 -10.20
C LYS A 380 -9.29 -1.14 -10.04
N LEU A 381 -9.36 0.02 -10.69
CA LEU A 381 -8.37 1.09 -10.55
C LEU A 381 -8.29 1.64 -9.12
N SER A 382 -9.45 1.89 -8.51
CA SER A 382 -9.52 2.42 -7.14
C SER A 382 -9.00 1.44 -6.08
N PHE A 383 -9.27 0.14 -6.21
CA PHE A 383 -8.69 -0.85 -5.30
C PHE A 383 -7.19 -1.00 -5.49
N LEU A 384 -6.70 -1.00 -6.74
CA LEU A 384 -5.27 -1.05 -7.01
C LEU A 384 -4.54 0.15 -6.37
N LEU A 385 -5.03 1.38 -6.58
CA LEU A 385 -4.31 2.60 -6.20
C LEU A 385 -4.61 3.11 -4.79
N TRP A 386 -5.85 2.97 -4.32
CA TRP A 386 -6.32 3.56 -3.07
C TRP A 386 -6.82 2.54 -2.05
N GLN A 387 -6.84 1.24 -2.40
CA GLN A 387 -7.34 0.17 -1.53
C GLN A 387 -8.75 0.51 -0.99
N SER A 388 -9.61 1.10 -1.82
CA SER A 388 -10.92 1.65 -1.42
C SER A 388 -11.84 1.86 -2.62
N VAL A 389 -13.07 2.33 -2.37
CA VAL A 389 -14.09 2.61 -3.39
C VAL A 389 -13.71 3.80 -4.30
N PRO A 390 -14.16 3.81 -5.57
CA PRO A 390 -13.98 4.95 -6.47
C PRO A 390 -14.50 6.25 -5.89
N ASP A 391 -13.79 7.35 -6.14
CA ASP A 391 -14.30 8.67 -5.82
C ASP A 391 -15.31 9.17 -6.86
N GLU A 392 -15.93 10.32 -6.57
CA GLU A 392 -16.99 10.85 -7.41
C GLU A 392 -16.53 11.23 -8.82
N THR A 393 -15.28 11.72 -8.96
CA THR A 393 -14.73 12.01 -10.28
C THR A 393 -14.59 10.73 -11.12
N LEU A 394 -14.04 9.66 -10.54
CA LEU A 394 -13.87 8.40 -11.25
C LEU A 394 -15.22 7.74 -11.58
N ARG A 395 -16.19 7.83 -10.67
CA ARG A 395 -17.58 7.39 -10.90
C ARG A 395 -18.26 8.18 -12.01
N ALA A 396 -18.06 9.50 -12.07
CA ALA A 396 -18.65 10.34 -13.10
C ALA A 396 -18.09 10.02 -14.50
N GLU A 397 -16.78 9.77 -14.62
CA GLU A 397 -16.19 9.33 -15.89
C GLU A 397 -16.70 7.95 -16.31
N ALA A 398 -16.90 7.03 -15.36
CA ALA A 398 -17.49 5.73 -15.61
C ALA A 398 -18.97 5.84 -16.04
N ALA A 399 -19.75 6.68 -15.38
CA ALA A 399 -21.15 6.94 -15.72
C ALA A 399 -21.29 7.57 -17.11
N ALA A 400 -20.33 8.40 -17.52
CA ALA A 400 -20.26 9.00 -18.86
C ALA A 400 -19.71 8.05 -19.94
N ALA A 401 -19.33 6.82 -19.57
CA ALA A 401 -18.68 5.83 -20.43
C ALA A 401 -17.43 6.37 -21.16
N ARG A 402 -16.61 7.13 -20.43
CA ARG A 402 -15.37 7.73 -20.95
C ARG A 402 -14.11 7.16 -20.31
N LEU A 403 -14.21 6.36 -19.24
CA LEU A 403 -13.03 5.93 -18.49
C LEU A 403 -12.15 4.96 -19.29
N SER A 404 -12.73 4.21 -20.24
CA SER A 404 -11.96 3.38 -21.18
C SER A 404 -11.21 4.17 -22.26
N ASP A 405 -11.47 5.48 -22.42
CA ASP A 405 -10.68 6.34 -23.31
C ASP A 405 -9.22 6.42 -22.79
N PRO A 406 -8.21 6.11 -23.63
CA PRO A 406 -6.81 6.10 -23.22
C PRO A 406 -6.32 7.42 -22.58
N ALA A 407 -6.79 8.57 -23.07
CA ALA A 407 -6.40 9.88 -22.55
C ALA A 407 -7.09 10.19 -21.21
N VAL A 408 -8.35 9.78 -21.05
CA VAL A 408 -9.09 9.92 -19.79
C VAL A 408 -8.49 9.01 -18.73
N LEU A 409 -8.25 7.73 -19.05
CA LEU A 409 -7.63 6.77 -18.15
C LEU A 409 -6.26 7.26 -17.66
N LYS A 410 -5.40 7.76 -18.56
CA LYS A 410 -4.09 8.31 -18.20
C LYS A 410 -4.20 9.51 -17.25
N THR A 411 -5.12 10.43 -17.54
CA THR A 411 -5.41 11.57 -16.66
C THR A 411 -5.85 11.11 -15.27
N GLN A 412 -6.76 10.13 -15.19
CA GLN A 412 -7.25 9.61 -13.91
C GLN A 412 -6.17 8.88 -13.13
N VAL A 413 -5.33 8.05 -13.76
CA VAL A 413 -4.18 7.40 -13.12
C VAL A 413 -3.26 8.43 -12.47
N LYS A 414 -2.85 9.48 -13.21
CA LYS A 414 -1.96 10.52 -12.68
C LYS A 414 -2.59 11.30 -11.52
N ARG A 415 -3.88 11.64 -11.66
CA ARG A 415 -4.63 12.30 -10.58
C ARG A 415 -4.67 11.44 -9.32
N MET A 416 -4.98 10.16 -9.48
CA MET A 416 -5.15 9.24 -8.36
C MET A 416 -3.84 8.95 -7.64
N LEU A 417 -2.73 8.83 -8.36
CA LEU A 417 -1.39 8.63 -7.77
C LEU A 417 -0.87 9.87 -7.03
N LYS A 418 -1.31 11.07 -7.42
CA LYS A 418 -0.97 12.32 -6.73
C LYS A 418 -1.82 12.55 -5.47
N ASP A 419 -3.00 11.95 -5.38
CA ASP A 419 -3.87 12.00 -4.21
C ASP A 419 -3.22 11.28 -3.03
N ASP A 420 -3.39 11.80 -1.82
CA ASP A 420 -2.83 11.23 -0.60
C ASP A 420 -3.27 9.80 -0.31
N ARG A 421 -4.44 9.39 -0.80
CA ARG A 421 -4.88 7.99 -0.69
C ARG A 421 -3.94 7.01 -1.39
N ALA A 422 -3.11 7.46 -2.35
CA ALA A 422 -2.11 6.61 -3.00
C ALA A 422 -0.98 6.17 -2.05
N LYS A 423 -0.81 6.82 -0.88
CA LYS A 423 0.10 6.33 0.18
C LYS A 423 -0.30 4.95 0.71
N ARG A 424 -1.59 4.59 0.59
CA ARG A 424 -2.06 3.24 0.90
C ARG A 424 -1.38 2.20 0.01
N LEU A 425 -1.17 2.48 -1.28
CA LEU A 425 -0.41 1.62 -2.17
C LEU A 425 1.05 1.47 -1.72
N ALA A 426 1.72 2.55 -1.31
CA ALA A 426 3.06 2.47 -0.71
C ALA A 426 3.08 1.55 0.53
N SER A 427 2.06 1.68 1.41
CA SER A 427 1.92 0.83 2.60
C SER A 427 1.74 -0.65 2.24
N VAL A 428 0.92 -0.98 1.23
CA VAL A 428 0.74 -2.37 0.75
C VAL A 428 2.04 -2.92 0.17
N LEU A 429 2.73 -2.15 -0.69
CA LEU A 429 4.02 -2.56 -1.27
C LEU A 429 5.06 -2.82 -0.18
N ARG A 430 5.12 -1.96 0.84
CA ARG A 430 6.02 -2.11 1.98
C ARG A 430 5.72 -3.37 2.80
N LYS A 431 4.45 -3.56 3.17
CA LYS A 431 4.04 -4.63 4.08
C LYS A 431 4.03 -6.00 3.42
N GLU A 432 3.54 -6.07 2.18
CA GLU A 432 3.18 -7.33 1.54
C GLU A 432 4.16 -7.72 0.43
N TRP A 433 4.54 -6.78 -0.46
CA TRP A 433 5.55 -7.07 -1.47
C TRP A 433 6.94 -7.23 -0.84
N LEU A 434 7.41 -6.24 -0.07
CA LEU A 434 8.71 -6.35 0.63
C LEU A 434 8.65 -7.26 1.85
N GLY A 435 7.46 -7.63 2.32
CA GLY A 435 7.27 -8.54 3.45
C GLY A 435 7.61 -7.91 4.82
N LEU A 436 7.49 -6.60 4.96
CA LEU A 436 7.90 -5.89 6.19
C LEU A 436 6.82 -5.85 7.29
N ALA A 437 5.62 -6.38 7.04
CA ALA A 437 4.56 -6.42 8.04
C ALA A 437 5.01 -7.10 9.36
N SER A 438 5.73 -8.23 9.26
CA SER A 438 6.28 -8.92 10.44
C SER A 438 7.42 -8.17 11.10
N PHE A 439 8.17 -7.37 10.33
CA PHE A 439 9.21 -6.50 10.88
C PHE A 439 8.60 -5.36 11.71
N GLU A 440 7.47 -4.78 11.29
CA GLU A 440 6.81 -3.71 12.06
C GLU A 440 6.22 -4.18 13.39
N SER A 441 5.72 -5.42 13.46
CA SER A 441 5.00 -5.92 14.62
C SER A 441 5.86 -6.68 15.63
N ALA A 442 7.08 -7.07 15.26
CA ALA A 442 7.94 -7.91 16.09
C ALA A 442 8.93 -7.10 16.93
N THR A 443 9.36 -7.65 18.07
CA THR A 443 10.47 -7.10 18.85
C THR A 443 11.79 -7.73 18.40
N PHE A 444 12.80 -6.91 18.16
CA PHE A 444 14.11 -7.35 17.68
C PHE A 444 15.17 -7.21 18.78
N THR A 445 15.96 -8.26 19.01
CA THR A 445 17.03 -8.18 20.02
C THR A 445 18.13 -7.25 19.53
N GLY A 446 18.45 -6.21 20.31
CA GLY A 446 19.51 -5.25 19.97
C GLY A 446 19.07 -4.10 19.06
N LEU A 447 17.78 -4.02 18.69
CA LEU A 447 17.21 -2.90 17.94
C LEU A 447 16.20 -2.17 18.84
N SER A 448 16.39 -0.86 19.04
CA SER A 448 15.44 -0.05 19.81
C SER A 448 14.15 0.15 19.01
N THR A 449 13.02 0.35 19.69
CA THR A 449 11.74 0.68 19.03
C THR A 449 11.84 1.96 18.21
N ALA A 450 12.56 2.97 18.69
CA ALA A 450 12.78 4.22 17.97
C ALA A 450 13.51 4.00 16.64
N LEU A 451 14.57 3.19 16.64
CA LEU A 451 15.34 2.89 15.44
C LEU A 451 14.59 1.97 14.46
N GLN A 452 13.82 1.02 14.99
CA GLN A 452 12.92 0.18 14.19
C GLN A 452 11.82 1.01 13.50
N ASN A 453 11.27 2.00 14.20
CA ASN A 453 10.36 2.98 13.60
C ASN A 453 11.09 3.78 12.52
N ALA A 454 12.33 4.23 12.76
CA ALA A 454 13.10 4.96 11.76
C ALA A 454 13.34 4.15 10.47
N TYR A 455 13.60 2.84 10.58
CA TYR A 455 13.74 1.94 9.42
C TYR A 455 12.44 1.83 8.61
N THR A 456 11.31 1.78 9.33
CA THR A 456 9.98 1.72 8.72
C THR A 456 9.66 3.04 8.02
N THR A 457 9.98 4.17 8.65
CA THR A 457 9.78 5.52 8.09
C THR A 457 10.62 5.75 6.85
N GLU A 458 11.91 5.40 6.86
CA GLU A 458 12.80 5.46 5.68
C GLU A 458 12.13 4.78 4.46
N THR A 459 11.66 3.57 4.67
CA THR A 459 11.08 2.74 3.60
C THR A 459 9.73 3.27 3.14
N SER A 460 8.92 3.80 4.05
CA SER A 460 7.63 4.39 3.73
C SER A 460 7.80 5.67 2.90
N MET A 461 8.64 6.60 3.37
CA MET A 461 8.93 7.85 2.64
C MET A 461 9.53 7.58 1.27
N PHE A 462 10.40 6.56 1.14
CA PHE A 462 10.96 6.17 -0.14
C PHE A 462 9.88 5.70 -1.13
N LEU A 463 9.00 4.79 -0.72
CA LEU A 463 7.91 4.30 -1.58
C LEU A 463 6.85 5.36 -1.85
N GLU A 464 6.58 6.25 -0.89
CA GLU A 464 5.70 7.40 -1.10
C GLU A 464 6.29 8.37 -2.10
N ASP A 465 7.60 8.66 -2.04
CA ASP A 465 8.27 9.55 -2.98
C ASP A 465 8.30 8.96 -4.40
N LEU A 466 8.48 7.64 -4.54
CA LEU A 466 8.32 6.96 -5.84
C LEU A 466 6.98 7.29 -6.49
N ILE A 467 5.90 7.23 -5.70
CA ILE A 467 4.52 7.37 -6.17
C ILE A 467 4.15 8.84 -6.35
N GLN A 468 4.28 9.65 -5.30
CA GLN A 468 3.80 11.03 -5.26
C GLN A 468 4.68 11.99 -6.06
N SER A 469 5.99 11.73 -6.15
CA SER A 469 6.93 12.53 -6.94
C SER A 469 7.16 11.93 -8.34
N ASP A 470 6.38 10.92 -8.74
CA ASP A 470 6.39 10.28 -10.05
C ASP A 470 7.82 9.87 -10.49
N ARG A 471 8.56 9.21 -9.59
CA ARG A 471 9.95 8.82 -9.86
C ARG A 471 10.00 7.74 -10.95
N PRO A 472 11.11 7.63 -11.70
CA PRO A 472 11.28 6.55 -12.67
C PRO A 472 11.32 5.19 -11.97
N LEU A 473 10.78 4.15 -12.60
CA LEU A 473 10.63 2.82 -11.97
C LEU A 473 11.96 2.22 -11.51
N ASN A 474 13.06 2.47 -12.25
CA ASN A 474 14.40 2.02 -11.87
C ASN A 474 14.92 2.63 -10.56
N TRP A 475 14.35 3.76 -10.13
CA TRP A 475 14.67 4.41 -8.87
C TRP A 475 14.51 3.45 -7.67
N LEU A 476 13.56 2.51 -7.73
CA LEU A 476 13.36 1.48 -6.70
C LEU A 476 14.64 0.72 -6.33
N LEU A 477 15.49 0.39 -7.32
CA LEU A 477 16.70 -0.41 -7.10
C LEU A 477 18.00 0.38 -7.33
N GLU A 478 17.96 1.47 -8.10
CA GLU A 478 19.16 2.23 -8.50
C GLU A 478 19.34 3.54 -7.72
N SER A 479 18.32 4.00 -6.98
CA SER A 479 18.38 5.29 -6.29
C SER A 479 19.61 5.40 -5.38
N LYS A 480 20.30 6.54 -5.51
CA LYS A 480 21.37 6.99 -4.61
C LYS A 480 20.87 8.10 -3.69
N GLN A 481 19.62 8.02 -3.27
CA GLN A 481 18.97 8.91 -2.32
C GLN A 481 18.13 8.07 -1.35
N THR A 482 18.11 8.48 -0.09
CA THR A 482 17.25 7.87 0.95
C THR A 482 16.71 8.96 1.88
N PHE A 483 15.76 8.59 2.75
CA PHE A 483 15.15 9.45 3.75
C PHE A 483 15.60 8.99 5.14
N VAL A 484 16.35 9.83 5.83
CA VAL A 484 16.96 9.48 7.12
C VAL A 484 16.78 10.59 8.13
N ASN A 485 16.59 10.20 9.38
CA ASN A 485 16.83 11.07 10.53
C ASN A 485 18.32 10.99 10.94
N LYS A 486 18.72 11.73 11.97
CA LYS A 486 20.13 11.82 12.40
C LYS A 486 20.72 10.47 12.80
N GLU A 487 20.00 9.69 13.61
CA GLU A 487 20.47 8.37 14.07
C GLU A 487 20.72 7.42 12.89
N LEU A 488 19.81 7.38 11.92
CA LEU A 488 19.95 6.55 10.72
C LEU A 488 21.02 7.09 9.77
N ALA A 489 21.17 8.42 9.65
CA ALA A 489 22.23 9.06 8.87
C ALA A 489 23.62 8.71 9.43
N GLU A 490 23.81 8.78 10.74
CA GLU A 490 25.05 8.39 11.43
C GLU A 490 25.37 6.91 11.19
N MET A 491 24.37 6.03 11.29
CA MET A 491 24.52 4.62 10.97
C MET A 491 24.95 4.38 9.52
N TYR A 492 24.47 5.20 8.59
CA TYR A 492 24.79 5.09 7.17
C TYR A 492 26.10 5.78 6.80
N GLY A 493 26.73 6.51 7.73
CA GLY A 493 27.91 7.32 7.47
C GLY A 493 27.61 8.55 6.60
N LEU A 494 26.38 9.07 6.67
CA LEU A 494 25.93 10.24 5.94
C LEU A 494 26.12 11.50 6.79
N SER A 495 26.53 12.60 6.16
CA SER A 495 26.57 13.91 6.82
C SER A 495 25.14 14.44 7.00
N PHE A 496 24.70 14.55 8.26
CA PHE A 496 23.41 15.13 8.60
C PHE A 496 23.49 16.67 8.65
N PRO A 497 22.54 17.42 8.06
CA PRO A 497 22.60 18.88 8.04
C PRO A 497 22.61 19.50 9.45
N ALA A 498 23.52 20.46 9.67
CA ALA A 498 23.60 21.17 10.94
C ALA A 498 22.35 22.03 11.16
N GLY A 499 21.84 22.05 12.40
CA GLY A 499 20.62 22.80 12.76
C GLY A 499 19.31 22.09 12.42
N THR A 500 19.35 20.92 11.77
CA THR A 500 18.16 20.06 11.60
C THR A 500 17.93 19.24 12.88
N PRO A 501 16.69 19.19 13.41
CA PRO A 501 16.33 18.34 14.55
C PRO A 501 16.63 16.84 14.31
N ALA A 502 17.01 16.10 15.36
CA ALA A 502 17.64 14.78 15.23
C ALA A 502 16.75 13.66 14.67
N ASN A 503 15.45 13.74 14.84
CA ASN A 503 14.40 12.82 14.39
C ASN A 503 13.63 13.34 13.16
N GLN A 504 13.91 14.56 12.70
CA GLN A 504 13.40 15.05 11.43
C GLN A 504 14.03 14.22 10.29
N PHE A 505 13.18 13.64 9.45
CA PHE A 505 13.63 12.96 8.24
C PHE A 505 13.95 13.95 7.13
N VAL A 506 15.11 13.77 6.50
CA VAL A 506 15.56 14.53 5.35
C VAL A 506 15.99 13.61 4.22
N ALA A 507 15.75 14.04 2.98
CA ALA A 507 16.26 13.34 1.80
C ALA A 507 17.75 13.64 1.64
N LEU A 508 18.60 12.61 1.73
CA LEU A 508 20.05 12.73 1.58
C LEU A 508 20.55 11.86 0.43
N SER A 509 21.57 12.37 -0.28
CA SER A 509 22.33 11.59 -1.25
C SER A 509 23.14 10.50 -0.55
N THR A 510 23.13 9.30 -1.13
CA THR A 510 23.96 8.17 -0.69
C THR A 510 25.14 7.90 -1.62
N VAL A 511 25.42 8.81 -2.56
CA VAL A 511 26.59 8.74 -3.44
C VAL A 511 27.86 8.62 -2.59
N GLY A 512 28.76 7.72 -2.98
CA GLY A 512 29.98 7.41 -2.22
C GLY A 512 29.80 6.37 -1.11
N THR A 513 28.57 6.04 -0.72
CA THR A 513 28.29 4.97 0.27
C THR A 513 27.99 3.63 -0.40
N VAL A 514 27.70 2.61 0.40
CA VAL A 514 27.20 1.29 -0.05
C VAL A 514 25.68 1.25 -0.24
N ARG A 515 24.96 2.33 0.10
CA ARG A 515 23.50 2.39 0.04
C ARG A 515 23.02 2.69 -1.37
N GLN A 516 22.09 1.88 -1.84
CA GLN A 516 21.42 2.01 -3.12
C GLN A 516 20.05 1.32 -3.09
N GLY A 517 19.01 2.08 -3.41
CA GLY A 517 17.64 1.60 -3.51
C GLY A 517 17.15 0.76 -2.33
N ILE A 518 16.03 0.09 -2.56
CA ILE A 518 15.32 -0.68 -1.52
C ILE A 518 16.12 -1.87 -0.97
N LEU A 519 17.06 -2.40 -1.76
CA LEU A 519 17.88 -3.57 -1.39
C LEU A 519 18.78 -3.32 -0.17
N THR A 520 19.10 -2.06 0.10
CA THR A 520 20.04 -1.65 1.15
C THR A 520 19.39 -0.91 2.31
N HIS A 521 18.06 -0.78 2.29
CA HIS A 521 17.30 -0.23 3.41
C HIS A 521 17.45 -1.11 4.64
N ALA A 522 17.61 -0.47 5.80
CA ALA A 522 17.86 -1.19 7.03
C ALA A 522 16.66 -2.04 7.48
N SER A 523 15.42 -1.64 7.12
CA SER A 523 14.21 -2.44 7.33
C SER A 523 14.28 -3.81 6.65
N VAL A 524 14.71 -3.85 5.38
CA VAL A 524 14.87 -5.07 4.59
C VAL A 524 15.99 -5.93 5.15
N LEU A 525 17.14 -5.32 5.45
CA LEU A 525 18.32 -6.02 5.97
C LEU A 525 18.07 -6.66 7.34
N ALA A 526 17.28 -5.99 8.20
CA ALA A 526 16.90 -6.48 9.52
C ALA A 526 15.76 -7.50 9.46
N ALA A 527 14.73 -7.27 8.64
CA ALA A 527 13.64 -8.22 8.44
C ALA A 527 14.17 -9.58 7.97
N THR A 528 15.13 -9.56 7.05
CA THR A 528 15.77 -10.76 6.48
C THR A 528 16.83 -11.39 7.39
N ALA A 529 17.25 -10.71 8.47
CA ALA A 529 18.08 -11.28 9.53
C ALA A 529 17.26 -12.03 10.61
N GLY A 530 15.94 -11.84 10.64
CA GLY A 530 15.03 -12.70 11.40
C GLY A 530 14.93 -12.46 12.90
N GLY A 531 15.19 -11.23 13.38
CA GLY A 531 14.90 -10.89 14.79
C GLY A 531 16.09 -10.92 15.75
N THR A 532 17.27 -11.30 15.27
CA THR A 532 18.40 -11.69 16.14
C THR A 532 19.63 -10.80 15.94
N THR A 533 20.63 -10.98 16.81
CA THR A 533 21.94 -10.31 16.73
C THR A 533 22.90 -10.99 15.73
N VAL A 534 22.42 -11.96 14.94
CA VAL A 534 23.18 -12.65 13.89
C VAL A 534 22.42 -12.61 12.56
N THR A 535 23.16 -12.68 11.45
CA THR A 535 22.58 -12.67 10.10
C THR A 535 22.04 -14.06 9.74
N HIS A 536 21.14 -14.11 8.75
CA HIS A 536 20.63 -15.36 8.21
C HIS A 536 20.71 -15.35 6.67
N PRO A 537 21.87 -15.75 6.10
CA PRO A 537 22.11 -15.67 4.65
C PRO A 537 21.02 -16.36 3.83
N VAL A 538 20.60 -17.55 4.24
CA VAL A 538 19.52 -18.30 3.56
C VAL A 538 18.23 -17.48 3.43
N ARG A 539 17.80 -16.80 4.51
CA ARG A 539 16.58 -15.96 4.50
C ARG A 539 16.73 -14.73 3.60
N ARG A 540 17.90 -14.08 3.62
CA ARG A 540 18.23 -12.97 2.70
C ARG A 540 18.17 -13.41 1.24
N GLY A 541 18.76 -14.57 0.95
CA GLY A 541 18.73 -15.17 -0.37
C GLY A 541 17.33 -15.48 -0.87
N VAL A 542 16.52 -16.13 -0.02
CA VAL A 542 15.11 -16.40 -0.31
C VAL A 542 14.36 -15.10 -0.57
N TRP A 543 14.61 -14.05 0.21
CA TRP A 543 13.95 -12.75 -0.01
C TRP A 543 14.33 -12.12 -1.35
N ILE A 544 15.61 -12.12 -1.74
CA ILE A 544 16.05 -11.62 -3.06
C ILE A 544 15.38 -12.44 -4.17
N GLN A 545 15.39 -13.76 -4.08
CA GLN A 545 14.79 -14.61 -5.10
C GLN A 545 13.29 -14.40 -5.24
N ASP A 546 12.57 -14.41 -4.12
CA ASP A 546 11.12 -14.30 -4.12
C ASP A 546 10.68 -12.87 -4.52
N ARG A 547 11.24 -11.85 -3.86
CA ARG A 547 10.73 -10.47 -3.94
C ARG A 547 11.34 -9.63 -5.05
N ILE A 548 12.58 -9.93 -5.43
CA ILE A 548 13.32 -9.18 -6.45
C ILE A 548 13.40 -9.96 -7.76
N LEU A 549 13.47 -11.29 -7.75
CA LEU A 549 13.63 -12.10 -8.96
C LEU A 549 12.39 -12.91 -9.35
N CYS A 550 11.36 -12.96 -8.50
CA CYS A 550 10.13 -13.74 -8.69
C CYS A 550 10.37 -15.24 -8.90
N GLU A 551 11.45 -15.76 -8.32
CA GLU A 551 11.87 -17.16 -8.33
C GLU A 551 11.66 -17.78 -6.94
N LYS A 552 10.43 -17.74 -6.41
CA LYS A 552 10.11 -18.28 -5.09
C LYS A 552 10.59 -19.73 -4.94
N PRO A 553 11.48 -20.01 -3.96
CA PRO A 553 11.93 -21.37 -3.72
C PRO A 553 10.77 -22.28 -3.30
N PRO A 554 10.78 -23.58 -3.68
CA PRO A 554 9.81 -24.53 -3.15
C PRO A 554 9.97 -24.69 -1.64
N PRO A 555 8.92 -25.12 -0.93
CA PRO A 555 9.04 -25.44 0.49
C PRO A 555 10.10 -26.52 0.72
N PRO A 556 10.74 -26.54 1.90
CA PRO A 556 11.75 -27.54 2.22
C PRO A 556 11.16 -28.96 2.14
N PRO A 557 11.94 -29.97 1.70
CA PRO A 557 11.49 -31.36 1.66
C PRO A 557 10.98 -31.86 3.02
N PRO A 558 9.95 -32.74 3.07
CA PRO A 558 9.52 -33.36 4.31
C PRO A 558 10.63 -34.21 4.94
N GLY A 559 10.74 -34.20 6.27
CA GLY A 559 11.65 -35.10 7.00
C GLY A 559 13.12 -34.68 6.99
N ILE A 560 13.43 -33.42 6.66
CA ILE A 560 14.78 -32.85 6.88
C ILE A 560 15.09 -33.00 8.38
N PRO A 561 16.17 -33.73 8.76
CA PRO A 561 16.58 -33.83 10.16
C PRO A 561 16.83 -32.44 10.74
N ALA A 562 16.59 -32.26 12.04
CA ALA A 562 17.10 -31.09 12.74
C ALA A 562 18.61 -30.97 12.48
N LEU A 563 19.11 -29.74 12.31
CA LEU A 563 20.53 -29.49 12.13
C LEU A 563 21.30 -30.26 13.22
N PRO A 564 22.37 -30.99 12.88
CA PRO A 564 23.19 -31.68 13.87
C PRO A 564 23.55 -30.71 14.99
N THR A 565 23.36 -31.10 16.25
CA THR A 565 23.77 -30.26 17.39
C THR A 565 25.28 -30.06 17.45
N ASP A 566 26.03 -30.95 16.77
CA ASP A 566 27.49 -30.97 16.67
C ASP A 566 28.01 -30.40 15.34
N VAL A 567 27.35 -29.39 14.76
CA VAL A 567 28.11 -28.54 13.81
C VAL A 567 29.14 -27.81 14.66
N THR A 568 30.39 -28.25 14.62
CA THR A 568 31.49 -27.42 15.13
C THR A 568 31.33 -26.05 14.45
N ASN A 569 31.47 -24.96 15.20
CA ASN A 569 31.52 -23.60 14.64
C ASN A 569 32.81 -23.37 13.81
N GLU A 570 33.40 -24.46 13.28
CA GLU A 570 34.63 -24.46 12.53
C GLU A 570 34.33 -24.19 11.05
N GLY A 571 35.12 -23.28 10.47
CA GLY A 571 34.98 -22.87 9.08
C GLY A 571 34.08 -21.66 8.87
N SER A 572 34.17 -21.07 7.67
CA SER A 572 33.39 -19.88 7.32
C SER A 572 31.90 -20.19 7.17
N ILE A 573 31.04 -19.16 7.21
CA ILE A 573 29.61 -19.32 6.89
C ILE A 573 29.41 -19.94 5.51
N ARG A 574 30.24 -19.59 4.53
CA ARG A 574 30.21 -20.19 3.19
C ARG A 574 30.46 -21.70 3.24
N ALA A 575 31.52 -22.13 3.93
CA ALA A 575 31.83 -23.55 4.08
C ALA A 575 30.69 -24.33 4.75
N ARG A 576 30.01 -23.71 5.73
CA ARG A 576 28.82 -24.30 6.38
C ARG A 576 27.63 -24.43 5.42
N LEU A 577 27.38 -23.43 4.58
CA LEU A 577 26.28 -23.46 3.59
C LEU A 577 26.56 -24.43 2.44
N GLU A 578 27.82 -24.58 2.01
CA GLU A 578 28.22 -25.50 0.94
C GLU A 578 27.81 -26.95 1.20
N VAL A 579 27.64 -27.36 2.46
CA VAL A 579 27.11 -28.69 2.82
C VAL A 579 25.75 -28.94 2.15
N HIS A 580 24.86 -27.94 2.12
CA HIS A 580 23.53 -28.06 1.48
C HIS A 580 23.65 -28.20 -0.04
N THR A 581 24.65 -27.57 -0.65
CA THR A 581 24.87 -27.68 -2.10
C THR A 581 25.48 -29.01 -2.54
N LYS A 582 26.06 -29.78 -1.60
CA LYS A 582 26.59 -31.14 -1.86
C LYS A 582 25.50 -32.21 -1.82
N THR A 583 24.38 -31.95 -1.15
CA THR A 583 23.25 -32.86 -1.09
C THR A 583 22.30 -32.60 -2.27
N ALA A 584 22.14 -33.59 -3.16
CA ALA A 584 21.37 -33.42 -4.40
C ALA A 584 19.93 -32.89 -4.20
N SER A 585 19.24 -33.30 -3.13
CA SER A 585 17.89 -32.82 -2.81
C SER A 585 17.83 -31.37 -2.32
N CYS A 586 18.93 -30.83 -1.78
CA CYS A 586 19.01 -29.47 -1.25
C CYS A 586 19.67 -28.50 -2.25
N ALA A 587 20.57 -29.01 -3.09
CA ALA A 587 21.37 -28.23 -4.03
C ALA A 587 20.53 -27.40 -5.01
N GLY A 588 19.41 -27.93 -5.48
CA GLY A 588 18.56 -27.26 -6.47
C GLY A 588 18.09 -25.87 -6.02
N CYS A 589 17.85 -25.68 -4.72
CA CYS A 589 17.42 -24.40 -4.17
C CYS A 589 18.60 -23.62 -3.55
N HIS A 590 19.48 -24.32 -2.84
CA HIS A 590 20.61 -23.70 -2.13
C HIS A 590 21.68 -23.10 -3.05
N GLN A 591 21.81 -23.58 -4.30
CA GLN A 591 22.74 -23.01 -5.28
C GLN A 591 22.56 -21.51 -5.51
N LYS A 592 21.32 -21.04 -5.53
CA LYS A 592 21.03 -19.63 -5.77
C LYS A 592 20.75 -18.87 -4.46
N MET A 593 20.02 -19.45 -3.49
CA MET A 593 19.63 -18.67 -2.31
C MET A 593 20.83 -18.41 -1.41
N ASP A 594 21.71 -19.39 -1.21
CA ASP A 594 22.92 -19.19 -0.41
C ASP A 594 23.84 -18.19 -1.09
N LEU A 595 23.91 -18.22 -2.43
CA LEU A 595 24.68 -17.27 -3.23
C LEU A 595 24.25 -15.82 -3.00
N TYR A 596 22.96 -15.52 -3.19
CA TYR A 596 22.41 -14.18 -2.99
C TYR A 596 22.46 -13.76 -1.51
N GLY A 597 22.23 -14.71 -0.61
CA GLY A 597 22.34 -14.52 0.83
C GLY A 597 23.74 -14.09 1.27
N LEU A 598 24.75 -14.89 0.90
CA LEU A 598 26.17 -14.60 1.15
C LEU A 598 26.59 -13.28 0.51
N GLY A 599 26.07 -12.99 -0.67
CA GLY A 599 26.27 -11.72 -1.36
C GLY A 599 25.70 -10.49 -0.64
N MET A 600 24.94 -10.65 0.44
CA MET A 600 24.49 -9.53 1.29
C MET A 600 25.15 -9.51 2.67
N GLU A 601 26.08 -10.43 2.95
CA GLU A 601 26.65 -10.60 4.30
C GLU A 601 27.62 -9.48 4.71
N ASN A 602 28.01 -8.57 3.82
CA ASN A 602 28.69 -7.34 4.28
C ASN A 602 27.75 -6.40 5.01
N PHE A 603 26.44 -6.61 4.95
CA PHE A 603 25.50 -5.95 5.84
C PHE A 603 25.32 -6.83 7.08
N ASP A 604 25.51 -6.26 8.26
CA ASP A 604 25.23 -6.91 9.54
C ASP A 604 23.71 -7.07 9.76
N PRO A 605 23.26 -7.68 10.87
CA PRO A 605 21.83 -7.90 11.15
C PRO A 605 21.02 -6.60 11.25
N PHE A 606 21.67 -5.49 11.60
CA PHE A 606 21.06 -4.17 11.72
C PHE A 606 21.26 -3.33 10.47
N GLY A 607 21.94 -3.87 9.45
CA GLY A 607 22.21 -3.23 8.19
C GLY A 607 23.48 -2.38 8.14
N LYS A 608 24.35 -2.38 9.15
CA LYS A 608 25.66 -1.70 9.09
C LYS A 608 26.64 -2.48 8.22
N TRP A 609 27.59 -1.78 7.61
CA TRP A 609 28.63 -2.44 6.83
C TRP A 609 29.66 -3.15 7.73
N ARG A 610 30.11 -4.33 7.32
CA ARG A 610 31.17 -5.11 7.97
C ARG A 610 32.03 -5.87 6.96
N GLU A 611 33.31 -6.05 7.31
CA GLU A 611 34.24 -6.90 6.58
C GLU A 611 34.48 -8.25 7.26
N ARG A 612 34.15 -8.33 8.56
CA ARG A 612 34.32 -9.52 9.39
C ARG A 612 33.06 -9.80 10.20
N TYR A 613 32.88 -11.06 10.59
CA TYR A 613 31.88 -11.48 11.57
C TYR A 613 32.35 -11.17 13.00
N HIS A 614 31.48 -11.36 13.99
CA HIS A 614 31.81 -11.14 15.40
C HIS A 614 32.93 -12.08 15.90
N ASP A 615 33.05 -13.27 15.31
CA ASP A 615 34.14 -14.23 15.55
C ASP A 615 35.43 -13.91 14.79
N ASN A 616 35.52 -12.71 14.18
CA ASN A 616 36.65 -12.21 13.39
C ASN A 616 36.90 -12.95 12.05
N SER A 617 36.05 -13.91 11.65
CA SER A 617 36.12 -14.53 10.32
C SER A 617 35.78 -13.51 9.23
N VAL A 618 36.38 -13.67 8.03
CA VAL A 618 36.19 -12.75 6.90
C VAL A 618 34.82 -13.00 6.24
N VAL A 619 34.16 -11.92 5.81
CA VAL A 619 32.94 -12.02 5.00
C VAL A 619 33.28 -12.41 3.56
N GLU A 620 32.81 -13.59 3.15
CA GLU A 620 32.95 -14.11 1.79
C GLU A 620 31.70 -13.87 0.95
N SER A 621 31.55 -12.67 0.40
CA SER A 621 30.33 -12.19 -0.28
C SER A 621 30.41 -12.22 -1.82
N TYR A 622 31.32 -12.98 -2.42
CA TYR A 622 31.42 -13.13 -3.87
C TYR A 622 30.45 -14.18 -4.42
N GLY A 623 30.12 -14.10 -5.71
CA GLY A 623 29.21 -15.04 -6.34
C GLY A 623 29.02 -14.87 -7.85
N SER A 624 28.51 -15.92 -8.50
CA SER A 624 28.18 -15.92 -9.92
C SER A 624 26.93 -16.75 -10.21
N ASP A 625 25.87 -16.12 -10.71
CA ASP A 625 24.73 -16.76 -11.35
C ASP A 625 24.81 -16.50 -12.86
N ARG A 626 25.51 -17.40 -13.57
CA ARG A 626 25.70 -17.32 -15.02
C ARG A 626 24.39 -17.37 -15.80
N LYS A 627 23.33 -17.98 -15.26
CA LYS A 627 22.02 -18.03 -15.93
C LYS A 627 21.32 -16.67 -15.87
N ALA A 628 21.47 -15.97 -14.75
CA ALA A 628 21.01 -14.59 -14.60
C ALA A 628 21.95 -13.55 -15.26
N GLY A 629 23.16 -13.95 -15.67
CA GLY A 629 24.18 -13.02 -16.17
C GLY A 629 24.78 -12.14 -15.07
N LEU A 630 24.79 -12.64 -13.84
CA LEU A 630 25.15 -11.90 -12.63
C LEU A 630 26.46 -12.44 -12.05
N GLU A 631 27.45 -11.57 -11.88
CA GLU A 631 28.72 -11.88 -11.23
C GLU A 631 29.12 -10.71 -10.32
N PHE A 632 29.56 -11.03 -9.11
CA PHE A 632 29.88 -10.02 -8.10
C PHE A 632 31.02 -10.51 -7.19
N ALA A 633 31.97 -9.63 -6.91
CA ALA A 633 33.08 -9.89 -5.99
C ALA A 633 32.71 -9.60 -4.53
N ASN A 634 31.65 -8.83 -4.28
CA ASN A 634 31.21 -8.43 -2.96
C ASN A 634 29.76 -7.89 -2.98
N SER A 635 29.24 -7.56 -1.80
CA SER A 635 27.85 -7.07 -1.64
C SER A 635 27.56 -5.77 -2.38
N ARG A 636 28.54 -4.87 -2.52
CA ARG A 636 28.37 -3.62 -3.29
C ARG A 636 28.11 -3.93 -4.76
N GLN A 637 28.92 -4.81 -5.35
CA GLN A 637 28.72 -5.22 -6.74
C GLN A 637 27.41 -5.99 -6.94
N LEU A 638 26.98 -6.84 -5.98
CA LEU A 638 25.67 -7.48 -6.09
C LEU A 638 24.53 -6.45 -6.19
N VAL A 639 24.54 -5.45 -5.31
CA VAL A 639 23.54 -4.37 -5.28
C VAL A 639 23.60 -3.52 -6.55
N GLU A 640 24.78 -3.30 -7.14
CA GLU A 640 24.95 -2.56 -8.40
C GLU A 640 24.54 -3.36 -9.65
N GLN A 641 24.58 -4.69 -9.59
CA GLN A 641 24.33 -5.57 -10.74
C GLN A 641 22.92 -6.16 -10.75
N LEU A 642 22.28 -6.40 -9.59
CA LEU A 642 20.88 -6.85 -9.51
C LEU A 642 19.90 -5.97 -10.30
N PRO A 643 20.00 -4.63 -10.30
CA PRO A 643 19.13 -3.78 -11.11
C PRO A 643 19.31 -3.99 -12.62
N LYS A 644 20.38 -4.63 -13.07
CA LYS A 644 20.68 -4.82 -14.50
C LYS A 644 20.15 -6.14 -15.07
N VAL A 645 19.68 -7.05 -14.22
CA VAL A 645 19.14 -8.33 -14.68
C VAL A 645 17.66 -8.19 -15.04
N SER A 646 17.28 -8.69 -16.21
CA SER A 646 15.90 -8.60 -16.74
C SER A 646 14.83 -9.20 -15.81
N GLN A 647 15.22 -10.18 -14.98
CA GLN A 647 14.38 -10.81 -13.98
C GLN A 647 13.94 -9.82 -12.90
N ALA A 648 14.82 -8.88 -12.52
CA ALA A 648 14.50 -7.84 -11.53
C ALA A 648 13.42 -6.89 -12.05
N HIS A 649 13.57 -6.44 -13.31
CA HIS A 649 12.58 -5.59 -13.99
C HIS A 649 11.23 -6.29 -14.10
N SER A 650 11.27 -7.56 -14.52
CA SER A 650 10.10 -8.41 -14.65
C SER A 650 9.38 -8.60 -13.32
N CYS A 651 10.11 -8.82 -12.24
CA CYS A 651 9.49 -9.15 -10.96
C CYS A 651 8.79 -7.95 -10.31
N ILE A 652 9.41 -6.77 -10.39
CA ILE A 652 8.77 -5.52 -9.94
C ILE A 652 7.45 -5.36 -10.70
N ALA A 653 7.48 -5.52 -12.02
CA ALA A 653 6.29 -5.38 -12.85
C ALA A 653 5.20 -6.41 -12.52
N GLN A 654 5.59 -7.68 -12.39
CA GLN A 654 4.68 -8.76 -12.00
C GLN A 654 4.07 -8.55 -10.61
N SER A 655 4.73 -7.82 -9.70
CA SER A 655 4.21 -7.60 -8.36
C SER A 655 3.01 -6.68 -8.36
N LEU A 656 3.00 -5.62 -9.19
CA LEU A 656 1.84 -4.76 -9.37
C LEU A 656 0.70 -5.46 -10.13
N VAL A 657 1.02 -6.32 -11.11
CA VAL A 657 0.01 -7.19 -11.76
C VAL A 657 -0.67 -8.09 -10.73
N ARG A 658 0.10 -8.80 -9.89
CA ARG A 658 -0.46 -9.71 -8.88
C ARG A 658 -1.34 -8.96 -7.88
N LEU A 659 -0.95 -7.74 -7.49
CA LEU A 659 -1.74 -6.88 -6.62
C LEU A 659 -3.06 -6.44 -7.27
N GLY A 660 -3.04 -6.05 -8.55
CA GLY A 660 -4.21 -5.57 -9.29
C GLY A 660 -5.16 -6.66 -9.76
N GLU A 661 -4.65 -7.84 -10.08
CA GLU A 661 -5.46 -9.00 -10.48
C GLU A 661 -5.95 -9.83 -9.29
N ASN A 662 -5.42 -9.59 -8.09
CA ASN A 662 -5.78 -10.31 -6.85
C ASN A 662 -5.55 -11.82 -6.96
N ARG A 663 -4.59 -12.26 -7.78
CA ARG A 663 -4.24 -13.67 -7.97
C ARG A 663 -2.83 -13.79 -8.55
N PRO A 664 -2.23 -14.99 -8.57
CA PRO A 664 -1.00 -15.22 -9.32
C PRO A 664 -1.15 -14.82 -10.80
N ALA A 665 -0.10 -14.20 -11.35
CA ALA A 665 -0.03 -13.88 -12.76
C ALA A 665 -0.01 -15.18 -13.60
N ASN A 666 -0.84 -15.24 -14.64
CA ASN A 666 -0.84 -16.32 -15.61
C ASN A 666 0.37 -16.23 -16.56
N SER A 667 0.53 -17.19 -17.48
CA SER A 667 1.69 -17.23 -18.38
C SER A 667 1.79 -16.02 -19.31
N TYR A 668 0.65 -15.53 -19.81
CA TYR A 668 0.61 -14.36 -20.69
C TYR A 668 0.94 -13.08 -19.90
N GLU A 669 0.32 -12.89 -18.73
CA GLU A 669 0.58 -11.75 -17.84
C GLU A 669 2.05 -11.68 -17.41
N LYS A 670 2.66 -12.82 -17.06
CA LYS A 670 4.09 -12.89 -16.77
C LYS A 670 4.94 -12.43 -17.95
N CYS A 671 4.62 -12.89 -19.16
CA CYS A 671 5.35 -12.50 -20.36
C CYS A 671 5.16 -11.01 -20.70
N ALA A 672 3.91 -10.52 -20.70
CA ALA A 672 3.58 -9.13 -21.02
C ALA A 672 4.22 -8.16 -20.02
N SER A 673 4.04 -8.41 -18.72
CA SER A 673 4.65 -7.56 -17.67
C SER A 673 6.16 -7.64 -17.62
N SER A 674 6.77 -8.77 -18.01
CA SER A 674 8.22 -8.86 -18.23
C SER A 674 8.70 -7.89 -19.32
N HIS A 675 7.96 -7.78 -20.44
CA HIS A 675 8.32 -6.85 -21.51
C HIS A 675 8.13 -5.39 -21.09
N THR A 676 6.95 -5.05 -20.55
CA THR A 676 6.65 -3.70 -20.08
C THR A 676 7.59 -3.27 -18.95
N GLY A 677 7.88 -4.17 -18.01
CA GLY A 677 8.82 -3.94 -16.92
C GLY A 677 10.24 -3.70 -17.41
N TYR A 678 10.72 -4.50 -18.35
CA TYR A 678 12.04 -4.32 -18.96
C TYR A 678 12.16 -2.97 -19.66
N ILE A 679 11.18 -2.59 -20.49
CA ILE A 679 11.18 -1.28 -21.16
C ILE A 679 11.16 -0.18 -20.10
N ALA A 680 10.19 -0.20 -19.20
CA ALA A 680 9.99 0.86 -18.21
C ALA A 680 11.23 1.09 -17.33
N PHE A 681 11.92 0.02 -16.93
CA PHE A 681 13.11 0.11 -16.13
C PHE A 681 14.30 0.70 -16.92
N ASN A 682 14.51 0.28 -18.17
CA ASN A 682 15.65 0.74 -18.98
C ASN A 682 15.43 2.12 -19.62
N SER A 683 14.20 2.54 -19.88
CA SER A 683 13.88 3.87 -20.43
C SER A 683 13.68 4.94 -19.37
N GLY A 684 13.74 4.59 -18.08
CA GLY A 684 13.44 5.51 -16.99
C GLY A 684 11.98 5.97 -17.00
N THR A 685 11.04 5.09 -17.37
CA THR A 685 9.61 5.40 -17.35
C THR A 685 9.17 5.72 -15.93
N VAL A 686 8.51 6.86 -15.78
CA VAL A 686 7.95 7.32 -14.51
C VAL A 686 6.85 6.40 -14.01
N PHE A 687 6.69 6.32 -12.69
CA PHE A 687 5.79 5.37 -12.04
C PHE A 687 4.36 5.47 -12.57
N SER A 688 3.85 6.68 -12.81
CA SER A 688 2.49 6.92 -13.30
C SER A 688 2.26 6.41 -14.72
N ASP A 689 3.25 6.57 -15.61
CA ASP A 689 3.18 6.04 -16.95
C ASP A 689 3.29 4.50 -16.93
N TYR A 690 4.11 3.92 -16.05
CA TYR A 690 4.15 2.47 -15.86
C TYR A 690 2.82 1.90 -15.36
N VAL A 691 2.20 2.54 -14.37
CA VAL A 691 0.86 2.15 -13.88
C VAL A 691 -0.17 2.29 -14.99
N TYR A 692 -0.11 3.34 -15.80
CA TYR A 692 -0.97 3.50 -16.96
C TYR A 692 -0.83 2.33 -17.94
N GLU A 693 0.39 1.95 -18.33
CA GLU A 693 0.65 0.79 -19.21
C GLU A 693 0.11 -0.52 -18.62
N LEU A 694 0.18 -0.69 -17.30
CA LEU A 694 -0.38 -1.84 -16.63
C LEU A 694 -1.91 -1.87 -16.75
N VAL A 695 -2.58 -0.75 -16.46
CA VAL A 695 -4.06 -0.70 -16.41
C VAL A 695 -4.71 -0.56 -17.78
N SER A 696 -3.97 -0.08 -18.80
CA SER A 696 -4.39 -0.09 -20.20
C SER A 696 -4.20 -1.47 -20.86
N SER A 697 -3.48 -2.39 -20.21
CA SER A 697 -3.19 -3.70 -20.79
C SER A 697 -4.48 -4.50 -21.01
N PRO A 698 -4.53 -5.32 -22.09
CA PRO A 698 -5.71 -6.13 -22.38
C PRO A 698 -6.14 -7.03 -21.20
N ASN A 699 -5.21 -7.54 -20.39
CA ASN A 699 -5.54 -8.35 -19.21
C ASN A 699 -6.24 -7.56 -18.11
N PHE A 700 -5.84 -6.30 -17.90
CA PHE A 700 -6.48 -5.48 -16.91
C PHE A 700 -7.96 -5.27 -17.26
N SER A 701 -8.23 -5.13 -18.57
CA SER A 701 -9.57 -4.95 -19.16
C SER A 701 -10.38 -6.24 -19.39
N MET A 702 -9.74 -7.41 -19.48
CA MET A 702 -10.40 -8.69 -19.78
C MET A 702 -10.58 -9.55 -18.54
N GLN A 703 -11.83 -9.87 -18.26
CA GLN A 703 -12.23 -10.86 -17.27
C GLN A 703 -13.04 -11.95 -17.98
N ALA A 704 -12.88 -13.22 -17.60
CA ALA A 704 -13.73 -14.32 -18.09
C ALA A 704 -14.82 -14.61 -17.05
N GLU A 705 -16.00 -15.01 -17.51
CA GLU A 705 -17.02 -15.66 -16.67
C GLU A 705 -16.44 -16.81 -15.84
#